data_AF-A0AA39RSL5-F1
#
_entry.id   AF-A0AA39RSL5-F1
#
_cell.length_a   1.000
_cell.length_b   1.000
_cell.length_c   1.000
_cell.angle_alpha   90.00
_cell.angle_beta   90.00
_cell.angle_gamma   90.00
#
_symmetry.space_group_name_H-M   'P 1'
#
loop_
_entity.id
_entity.type
_entity.pdbx_description
1 polymer ?
#
loop_
_entity_poly.entity_id
_entity_poly.type
_entity_poly.pdbx_seq_one_letter_code
_entity_poly.pdbx_strand_id
1 'polypeptide(L)'
;MRSLKGLRIINQLLSYPYKDPHIWFDHEISQLETTGILTTDLNKACPKDSFPLPRIDQLVDATAGHELLSFMDAYSGYNQIRMNKADEEKTSFTTDQGLYCYKVMPFGLKNAGATYQRLVNRMFARQIGKNMEVYVDDMLTKSTTAEKHTEDLKETFDVLRKYQMKLNPSKCVFGVPSGRFLGFQVHQRGIEVNPEKIKALEGMTSPRTLKDVQRLTGCLASLNRFIAKSTDKCAPFFKAIKKGKGLEWSTECEEAFQKLKEYLGRAPILSKPVVGETLYLYLSVTEVATSSVLIRMEEGIQKPVYYTSKALLAAETRYSPAEKIALALITSARKLRPYFQAHTIEVYTDCPLKLILQKPEVSGRLTKWAVELSEYDIRYTPKAAIKGQAVSNFIAEFTEPDAEVRRAMEDEQTTKFQWKLHVDGSSNTHGSGAGIVITTPEGDTVECAMRFDFKATNNQAEYEALLAGLRVCIALGADELEVYSDSQVVVHQVLDEYQAREEHMIAYLDIAKKLLKKFKAYRISQIPREENEKADALSKLASATTSIRSKAIPVAHLTKPSTAEPEEIIIAEIRPSPGDWTYQLRKYLEENILPEDAVEAKRIRYRSARYTILRGELYRRGFSKVLQRCISGEKTGEILRSIHSGVCGNHTGGKSLAHKILRQGFYWPTLFAEAQQFAESCETCQKVANDIRRPPELLRSLTSPWPFTMWGLDHMGFLVLFRLCFPFSAVSNSEWDSFSFIHGRTACFLFYL
;
A
#
# COMPACT_ATOMS: atom_id res chain seq x y z
N MET A 1 41.47 19.09 31.66
CA MET A 1 41.45 17.62 31.84
C MET A 1 40.75 16.93 30.66
N ARG A 2 41.37 16.89 29.47
CA ARG A 2 40.86 16.17 28.29
C ARG A 2 42.05 15.58 27.52
N SER A 3 42.62 14.48 28.01
CA SER A 3 43.76 13.81 27.35
C SER A 3 43.81 12.29 27.60
N LEU A 4 42.65 11.62 27.65
CA LEU A 4 42.62 10.18 27.99
C LEU A 4 41.76 9.30 27.06
N LYS A 5 41.54 9.70 25.79
CA LYS A 5 40.86 8.82 24.82
C LYS A 5 41.64 8.47 23.54
N GLY A 6 42.88 8.95 23.37
CA GLY A 6 43.74 8.61 22.22
C GLY A 6 44.61 7.35 22.39
N LEU A 7 44.65 6.76 23.58
CA LEU A 7 45.62 5.69 23.93
C LEU A 7 45.29 4.29 23.41
N ARG A 8 44.17 4.07 22.70
CA ARG A 8 43.81 2.73 22.21
C ARG A 8 44.32 2.38 20.81
N ILE A 9 44.82 3.35 20.04
CA ILE A 9 45.26 3.11 18.65
C ILE A 9 46.77 2.87 18.56
N ILE A 10 47.56 3.38 19.51
CA ILE A 10 49.03 3.25 19.49
C ILE A 10 49.52 1.80 19.71
N ASN A 11 48.75 0.97 20.43
CA ASN A 11 49.16 -0.41 20.73
C ASN A 11 49.05 -1.39 19.55
N GLN A 12 48.40 -1.02 18.44
CA GLN A 12 48.25 -1.91 17.27
C GLN A 12 49.31 -1.69 16.18
N LEU A 13 50.01 -0.54 16.21
CA LEU A 13 51.02 -0.17 15.21
C LEU A 13 52.45 -0.58 15.60
N LEU A 14 52.69 -0.96 16.86
CA LEU A 14 54.04 -1.28 17.36
C LEU A 14 54.48 -2.74 17.15
N SER A 15 53.71 -3.56 16.41
CA SER A 15 53.97 -5.01 16.29
C SER A 15 54.57 -5.48 14.95
N TYR A 16 54.93 -4.58 14.03
CA TYR A 16 55.49 -4.95 12.72
C TYR A 16 56.98 -4.55 12.56
N PRO A 17 57.86 -5.48 12.15
CA PRO A 17 59.29 -5.21 12.06
C PRO A 17 59.68 -4.40 10.80
N TYR A 18 60.46 -3.35 11.05
CA TYR A 18 61.09 -2.37 10.16
C TYR A 18 61.53 -2.83 8.75
N LYS A 19 60.97 -2.19 7.70
CA LYS A 19 61.66 -1.82 6.44
C LYS A 19 61.03 -0.55 5.81
N ASP A 20 61.89 0.40 5.46
CA ASP A 20 61.71 1.69 4.74
C ASP A 20 60.52 2.62 5.14
N PRO A 21 60.79 3.76 5.83
CA PRO A 21 59.75 4.62 6.41
C PRO A 21 59.00 5.52 5.41
N HIS A 22 59.56 5.84 4.24
CA HIS A 22 58.94 6.79 3.31
C HIS A 22 57.85 6.19 2.40
N ILE A 23 57.86 4.88 2.15
CA ILE A 23 56.86 4.21 1.29
C ILE A 23 55.68 3.67 2.13
N TRP A 24 55.90 3.41 3.42
CA TRP A 24 54.85 2.95 4.35
C TRP A 24 53.86 4.05 4.76
N PHE A 25 54.33 5.28 4.95
CA PHE A 25 53.53 6.38 5.53
C PHE A 25 52.32 6.78 4.66
N ASP A 26 52.51 6.90 3.34
CA ASP A 26 51.43 7.23 2.40
C ASP A 26 50.44 6.06 2.22
N HIS A 27 50.91 4.81 2.30
CA HIS A 27 50.07 3.65 2.07
C HIS A 27 49.16 3.34 3.28
N GLU A 28 49.66 3.46 4.52
CA GLU A 28 48.85 3.26 5.73
C GLU A 28 47.88 4.43 5.99
N ILE A 29 48.28 5.69 5.79
CA ILE A 29 47.33 6.82 5.92
C ILE A 29 46.26 6.73 4.83
N SER A 30 46.63 6.40 3.59
CA SER A 30 45.64 6.13 2.53
C SER A 30 44.71 4.97 2.93
N GLN A 31 45.21 3.87 3.51
CA GLN A 31 44.36 2.78 3.99
C GLN A 31 43.49 3.18 5.19
N LEU A 32 43.97 4.00 6.13
CA LEU A 32 43.21 4.52 7.27
C LEU A 32 42.15 5.56 6.86
N GLU A 33 42.42 6.35 5.81
CA GLU A 33 41.47 7.24 5.15
C GLU A 33 40.40 6.45 4.40
N THR A 34 40.80 5.43 3.64
CA THR A 34 39.87 4.57 2.86
C THR A 34 38.97 3.75 3.79
N THR A 35 39.45 3.39 4.98
CA THR A 35 38.70 2.67 6.01
C THR A 35 37.87 3.59 6.93
N GLY A 36 37.99 4.92 6.82
CA GLY A 36 37.21 5.90 7.58
C GLY A 36 37.49 5.96 9.08
N ILE A 37 38.57 5.33 9.54
CA ILE A 37 38.88 5.16 10.96
C ILE A 37 39.23 6.53 11.61
N LEU A 38 39.90 7.42 10.87
CA LEU A 38 40.29 8.76 11.33
C LEU A 38 39.13 9.74 11.48
N THR A 39 38.03 9.58 10.73
CA THR A 39 36.93 10.57 10.64
C THR A 39 35.67 10.15 11.39
N THR A 40 35.66 8.97 12.03
CA THR A 40 34.45 8.40 12.64
C THR A 40 33.87 9.27 13.76
N ASP A 41 34.70 9.84 14.63
CA ASP A 41 34.22 10.69 15.72
C ASP A 41 33.82 12.09 15.24
N LEU A 42 34.53 12.64 14.26
CA LEU A 42 34.14 13.87 13.59
C LEU A 42 32.77 13.72 12.89
N ASN A 43 32.55 12.59 12.21
CA ASN A 43 31.29 12.27 11.53
C ASN A 43 30.09 12.16 12.48
N LYS A 44 30.31 11.74 13.73
CA LYS A 44 29.26 11.72 14.77
C LYS A 44 28.89 13.13 15.22
N ALA A 45 29.88 14.02 15.36
CA ALA A 45 29.66 15.41 15.75
C ALA A 45 29.09 16.28 14.61
N CYS A 46 29.33 15.92 13.36
CA CYS A 46 28.85 16.66 12.19
C CYS A 46 27.34 16.47 11.94
N PRO A 47 26.55 17.56 11.84
CA PRO A 47 25.17 17.50 11.39
C PRO A 47 25.12 16.87 9.99
N LYS A 48 24.14 15.99 9.76
CA LYS A 48 23.99 15.31 8.47
C LYS A 48 23.42 16.28 7.44
N ASP A 49 24.14 16.50 6.35
CA ASP A 49 23.59 17.14 5.16
C ASP A 49 22.64 16.16 4.45
N SER A 50 21.39 16.56 4.28
CA SER A 50 20.35 15.70 3.68
C SER A 50 20.14 16.01 2.19
N PHE A 51 21.20 16.46 1.50
CA PHE A 51 21.15 16.71 0.06
C PHE A 51 20.75 15.43 -0.71
N PRO A 52 19.75 15.50 -1.61
CA PRO A 52 19.27 14.33 -2.31
C PRO A 52 20.30 13.85 -3.33
N LEU A 53 20.68 12.57 -3.23
CA LEU A 53 21.44 11.90 -4.28
C LEU A 53 20.48 11.31 -5.33
N PRO A 54 20.81 11.37 -6.62
CA PRO A 54 20.00 10.75 -7.67
C PRO A 54 19.92 9.23 -7.46
N ARG A 55 18.79 8.63 -7.84
CA ARG A 55 18.62 7.18 -7.76
C ARG A 55 19.41 6.52 -8.89
N ILE A 56 20.28 5.58 -8.53
CA ILE A 56 21.12 4.82 -9.47
C ILE A 56 20.27 4.22 -10.61
N ASP A 57 19.14 3.58 -10.28
CA ASP A 57 18.24 2.98 -11.27
C ASP A 57 17.76 3.96 -12.34
N GLN A 58 17.48 5.21 -11.97
CA GLN A 58 17.02 6.23 -12.92
C GLN A 58 18.15 6.68 -13.83
N LEU A 59 19.38 6.84 -13.30
CA LEU A 59 20.53 7.23 -14.10
C LEU A 59 20.90 6.13 -15.12
N VAL A 60 20.82 4.86 -14.69
CA VAL A 60 21.08 3.70 -15.56
C VAL A 60 20.02 3.61 -16.66
N ASP A 61 18.74 3.76 -16.33
CA ASP A 61 17.65 3.78 -17.31
C ASP A 61 17.78 4.92 -18.32
N ALA A 62 18.12 6.11 -17.82
CA ALA A 62 18.32 7.28 -18.66
C ALA A 62 19.52 7.10 -19.60
N THR A 63 20.51 6.29 -19.23
CA THR A 63 21.70 6.00 -20.03
C THR A 63 21.43 4.99 -21.14
N ALA A 64 20.64 3.96 -20.87
CA ALA A 64 20.35 2.91 -21.84
C ALA A 64 19.73 3.48 -23.14
N GLY A 65 19.93 2.81 -24.27
CA GLY A 65 19.33 3.23 -25.54
C GLY A 65 20.06 4.33 -26.31
N HIS A 66 21.24 4.77 -25.86
CA HIS A 66 22.09 5.71 -26.59
C HIS A 66 23.10 4.94 -27.44
N GLU A 67 23.46 5.51 -28.60
CA GLU A 67 24.38 4.87 -29.55
C GLU A 67 25.83 4.95 -29.05
N LEU A 68 26.26 6.13 -28.58
CA LEU A 68 27.60 6.35 -28.04
C LEU A 68 27.57 6.88 -26.60
N LEU A 69 28.51 6.37 -25.80
CA LEU A 69 28.70 6.68 -24.40
C LEU A 69 30.16 7.06 -24.14
N SER A 70 30.36 8.04 -23.27
CA SER A 70 31.68 8.44 -22.78
C SER A 70 31.67 8.50 -21.25
N PHE A 71 32.47 7.64 -20.63
CA PHE A 71 32.63 7.52 -19.19
C PHE A 71 33.83 8.33 -18.74
N MET A 72 33.63 9.17 -17.73
CA MET A 72 34.65 10.09 -17.21
C MET A 72 34.72 9.97 -15.69
N ASP A 73 35.93 9.93 -15.17
CA ASP A 73 36.23 9.84 -13.75
C ASP A 73 37.06 11.05 -13.34
N ALA A 74 36.64 11.74 -12.27
CA ALA A 74 37.38 12.89 -11.75
C ALA A 74 38.66 12.44 -11.03
N TYR A 75 39.79 13.10 -11.32
CA TYR A 75 41.06 12.78 -10.69
C TYR A 75 41.05 13.20 -9.21
N SER A 76 41.00 12.26 -8.28
CA SER A 76 40.90 12.54 -6.84
C SER A 76 39.79 13.55 -6.54
N GLY A 77 38.56 13.26 -6.99
CA GLY A 77 37.43 14.19 -7.02
C GLY A 77 37.28 15.04 -5.76
N TYR A 78 37.20 14.43 -4.59
CA TYR A 78 37.05 15.16 -3.33
C TYR A 78 38.19 16.15 -3.05
N ASN A 79 39.44 15.77 -3.33
CA ASN A 79 40.61 16.62 -3.12
C ASN A 79 40.64 17.85 -4.04
N GLN A 80 39.83 17.88 -5.11
CA GLN A 80 39.68 19.07 -5.95
C GLN A 80 38.77 20.14 -5.30
N ILE A 81 38.06 19.80 -4.23
CA ILE A 81 37.21 20.73 -3.47
C ILE A 81 37.98 21.26 -2.26
N ARG A 82 38.10 22.59 -2.17
CA ARG A 82 38.70 23.26 -1.01
C ARG A 82 37.80 23.15 0.22
N MET A 83 38.40 22.87 1.36
CA MET A 83 37.70 22.95 2.63
C MET A 83 37.37 24.43 2.93
N ASN A 84 36.26 24.65 3.61
CA ASN A 84 35.98 25.96 4.19
C ASN A 84 36.98 26.22 5.30
N LYS A 85 37.58 27.42 5.35
CA LYS A 85 38.66 27.77 6.30
C LYS A 85 38.28 27.49 7.76
N ALA A 86 37.03 27.74 8.14
CA ALA A 86 36.54 27.49 9.50
C ALA A 86 36.35 26.00 9.84
N ASP A 87 36.40 25.12 8.84
CA ASP A 87 36.22 23.67 8.98
C ASP A 87 37.53 22.89 8.79
N GLU A 88 38.60 23.52 8.28
CA GLU A 88 39.92 22.90 8.11
C GLU A 88 40.45 22.35 9.43
N GLU A 89 40.50 23.16 10.49
CA GLU A 89 41.01 22.75 11.82
C GLU A 89 40.23 21.57 12.43
N LYS A 90 38.96 21.40 12.07
CA LYS A 90 38.12 20.29 12.55
C LYS A 90 38.54 18.94 11.98
N THR A 91 39.31 18.96 10.88
CA THR A 91 39.87 17.77 10.23
C THR A 91 41.29 17.46 10.69
N SER A 92 41.73 18.02 11.82
CA SER A 92 43.08 17.85 12.32
C SER A 92 43.42 16.40 12.66
N PHE A 93 44.63 15.97 12.34
CA PHE A 93 45.21 14.70 12.72
C PHE A 93 46.67 14.89 13.18
N THR A 94 47.11 14.03 14.09
CA THR A 94 48.46 14.09 14.67
C THR A 94 49.36 13.09 13.97
N THR A 95 50.54 13.55 13.55
CA THR A 95 51.66 12.69 13.12
C THR A 95 52.80 12.81 14.14
N ASP A 96 53.81 11.96 14.00
CA ASP A 96 55.06 12.03 14.76
C ASP A 96 55.79 13.38 14.60
N GLN A 97 55.56 14.09 13.49
CA GLN A 97 56.15 15.39 13.19
C GLN A 97 55.28 16.59 13.61
N GLY A 98 54.02 16.40 14.01
CA GLY A 98 53.17 17.50 14.48
C GLY A 98 51.69 17.34 14.18
N LEU A 99 50.94 18.44 14.36
CA LEU A 99 49.51 18.50 14.08
C LEU A 99 49.26 19.07 12.69
N TYR A 100 48.56 18.32 11.85
CA TYR A 100 48.21 18.71 10.49
C TYR A 100 46.69 18.76 10.33
N CYS A 101 46.19 19.51 9.36
CA CYS A 101 44.77 19.53 8.99
C CYS A 101 44.60 19.56 7.47
N TYR A 102 43.43 19.14 6.99
CA TYR A 102 43.17 19.10 5.55
C TYR A 102 42.71 20.47 5.03
N LYS A 103 43.37 20.93 3.95
CA LYS A 103 42.98 22.13 3.19
C LYS A 103 42.02 21.84 2.03
N VAL A 104 41.89 20.56 1.69
CA VAL A 104 41.01 20.04 0.63
C VAL A 104 40.18 18.93 1.24
N MET A 105 39.02 18.64 0.68
CA MET A 105 38.08 17.72 1.30
C MET A 105 38.65 16.28 1.33
N PRO A 106 38.89 15.70 2.52
CA PRO A 106 39.41 14.34 2.63
C PRO A 106 38.33 13.28 2.41
N PHE A 107 38.77 12.07 2.08
CA PHE A 107 37.89 10.89 2.04
C PHE A 107 37.33 10.56 3.43
N GLY A 108 36.16 9.93 3.47
CA GLY A 108 35.53 9.46 4.70
C GLY A 108 34.70 10.49 5.46
N LEU A 109 34.66 11.77 5.06
CA LEU A 109 33.73 12.73 5.66
C LEU A 109 32.27 12.41 5.28
N LYS A 110 31.40 12.40 6.29
CA LYS A 110 29.97 12.06 6.18
C LYS A 110 29.21 12.87 5.12
N ASN A 111 29.57 14.13 4.92
CA ASN A 111 28.90 15.04 4.00
C ASN A 111 29.67 15.24 2.67
N ALA A 112 30.81 14.58 2.45
CA ALA A 112 31.63 14.79 1.25
C ALA A 112 30.88 14.51 -0.05
N GLY A 113 30.19 13.37 -0.14
CA GLY A 113 29.40 13.00 -1.32
C GLY A 113 28.25 13.98 -1.61
N ALA A 114 27.59 14.50 -0.57
CA ALA A 114 26.52 15.50 -0.72
C ALA A 114 27.05 16.83 -1.26
N THR A 115 28.18 17.30 -0.74
CA THR A 115 28.88 18.50 -1.23
C THR A 115 29.33 18.32 -2.68
N TYR A 116 29.91 17.16 -3.01
CA TYR A 116 30.40 16.87 -4.35
C TYR A 116 29.25 16.81 -5.37
N GLN A 117 28.17 16.09 -5.06
CA GLN A 117 26.99 16.03 -5.94
C GLN A 117 26.40 17.43 -6.16
N ARG A 118 26.37 18.28 -5.13
CA ARG A 118 25.87 19.66 -5.24
C ARG A 118 26.74 20.51 -6.17
N LEU A 119 28.06 20.37 -6.08
CA LEU A 119 29.00 21.04 -6.98
C LEU A 119 28.73 20.63 -8.43
N VAL A 120 28.72 19.33 -8.70
CA VAL A 120 28.49 18.78 -10.04
C VAL A 120 27.14 19.21 -10.60
N ASN A 121 26.07 19.11 -9.80
CA ASN A 121 24.73 19.53 -10.21
C ASN A 121 24.70 21.00 -10.63
N ARG A 122 25.49 21.86 -9.97
CA ARG A 122 25.62 23.28 -10.33
C ARG A 122 26.48 23.51 -11.57
N MET A 123 27.56 22.75 -11.72
CA MET A 123 28.46 22.84 -12.88
C MET A 123 27.74 22.45 -14.18
N PHE A 124 27.05 21.32 -14.16
CA PHE A 124 26.41 20.71 -15.33
C PHE A 124 24.89 20.90 -15.37
N ALA A 125 24.35 21.91 -14.68
CA ALA A 125 22.91 22.16 -14.56
C ALA A 125 22.16 22.22 -15.90
N ARG A 126 22.84 22.59 -17.00
CA ARG A 126 22.27 22.66 -18.36
C ARG A 126 22.34 21.34 -19.15
N GLN A 127 23.20 20.41 -18.74
CA GLN A 127 23.49 19.16 -19.44
C GLN A 127 22.90 17.92 -18.77
N ILE A 128 22.82 17.93 -17.43
CA ILE A 128 22.27 16.81 -16.64
C ILE A 128 20.85 16.48 -17.10
N GLY A 129 20.61 15.20 -17.37
CA GLY A 129 19.33 14.66 -17.86
C GLY A 129 19.12 14.77 -19.37
N LYS A 130 19.90 15.60 -20.08
CA LYS A 130 19.84 15.74 -21.55
C LYS A 130 20.88 14.82 -22.22
N ASN A 131 22.15 15.20 -22.13
CA ASN A 131 23.28 14.50 -22.73
C ASN A 131 24.32 14.07 -21.68
N MET A 132 24.08 14.36 -20.40
CA MET A 132 24.96 13.98 -19.30
C MET A 132 24.20 13.37 -18.12
N GLU A 133 24.79 12.37 -17.48
CA GLU A 133 24.38 11.84 -16.18
C GLU A 133 25.57 11.85 -15.24
N VAL A 134 25.37 12.21 -13.98
CA VAL A 134 26.45 12.21 -12.99
C VAL A 134 25.99 11.68 -11.63
N TYR A 135 26.80 10.79 -11.07
CA TYR A 135 26.66 10.29 -9.71
C TYR A 135 27.97 10.45 -8.97
N VAL A 136 28.05 11.45 -8.10
CA VAL A 136 29.29 11.83 -7.42
C VAL A 136 30.44 11.94 -8.45
N ASP A 137 31.48 11.10 -8.35
CA ASP A 137 32.66 11.15 -9.22
C ASP A 137 32.45 10.50 -10.59
N ASP A 138 31.42 9.64 -10.75
CA ASP A 138 31.12 8.93 -11.98
C ASP A 138 30.32 9.83 -12.94
N MET A 139 30.99 10.39 -13.95
CA MET A 139 30.41 11.25 -14.97
C MET A 139 30.22 10.50 -16.29
N LEU A 140 29.10 10.73 -16.96
CA LEU A 140 28.76 10.05 -18.20
C LEU A 140 28.15 11.02 -19.19
N THR A 141 28.73 11.13 -20.38
CA THR A 141 28.10 11.79 -21.54
C THR A 141 27.52 10.74 -22.47
N LYS A 142 26.27 10.94 -22.89
CA LYS A 142 25.50 10.01 -23.72
C LYS A 142 24.88 10.77 -24.90
N SER A 143 24.91 10.14 -26.07
CA SER A 143 24.41 10.75 -27.30
C SER A 143 23.54 9.78 -28.08
N THR A 144 22.41 10.28 -28.58
CA THR A 144 21.44 9.46 -29.33
C THR A 144 22.00 8.99 -30.66
N THR A 145 22.88 9.79 -31.27
CA THR A 145 23.56 9.49 -32.53
C THR A 145 25.06 9.69 -32.40
N ALA A 146 25.84 8.93 -33.16
CA ALA A 146 27.29 9.02 -33.16
C ALA A 146 27.82 10.41 -33.56
N GLU A 147 27.18 11.05 -34.54
CA GLU A 147 27.58 12.36 -35.08
C GLU A 147 27.56 13.47 -34.01
N LYS A 148 26.49 13.48 -33.20
CA LYS A 148 26.28 14.48 -32.14
C LYS A 148 27.24 14.31 -30.95
N HIS A 149 27.84 13.13 -30.80
CA HIS A 149 28.65 12.81 -29.62
C HIS A 149 29.85 13.74 -29.44
N THR A 150 30.45 14.18 -30.54
CA THR A 150 31.58 15.12 -30.51
C THR A 150 31.15 16.51 -30.00
N GLU A 151 29.96 16.98 -30.37
CA GLU A 151 29.40 18.25 -29.89
C GLU A 151 29.04 18.17 -28.41
N ASP A 152 28.40 17.07 -27.99
CA ASP A 152 28.04 16.83 -26.59
C ASP A 152 29.31 16.77 -25.71
N LEU A 153 30.36 16.08 -26.15
CA LEU A 153 31.65 16.04 -25.44
C LEU A 153 32.34 17.40 -25.39
N LYS A 154 32.28 18.18 -26.46
CA LYS A 154 32.83 19.54 -26.47
C LYS A 154 32.16 20.40 -25.41
N GLU A 155 30.83 20.35 -25.32
CA GLU A 155 30.05 21.05 -24.30
C GLU A 155 30.47 20.62 -22.88
N THR A 156 30.65 19.33 -22.64
CA THR A 156 31.13 18.78 -21.36
C THR A 156 32.53 19.30 -21.02
N PHE A 157 33.47 19.23 -21.96
CA PHE A 157 34.85 19.68 -21.72
C PHE A 157 34.98 21.19 -21.53
N ASP A 158 34.15 21.98 -22.18
CA ASP A 158 34.10 23.44 -21.95
C ASP A 158 33.67 23.75 -20.51
N VAL A 159 32.69 23.03 -19.97
CA VAL A 159 32.30 23.14 -18.56
C VAL A 159 33.42 22.71 -17.62
N LEU A 160 34.05 21.55 -17.88
CA LEU A 160 35.17 21.08 -17.06
C LEU A 160 36.34 22.07 -17.04
N ARG A 161 36.70 22.63 -18.19
CA ARG A 161 37.73 23.68 -18.30
C ARG A 161 37.35 24.94 -17.52
N LYS A 162 36.09 25.39 -17.64
CA LYS A 162 35.58 26.58 -16.95
C LYS A 162 35.74 26.48 -15.44
N TYR A 163 35.46 25.31 -14.86
CA TYR A 163 35.55 25.07 -13.42
C TYR A 163 36.87 24.42 -12.98
N GLN A 164 37.82 24.25 -13.90
CA GLN A 164 39.14 23.64 -13.66
C GLN A 164 39.09 22.23 -13.06
N MET A 165 38.01 21.48 -13.33
CA MET A 165 37.87 20.10 -12.87
C MET A 165 38.73 19.19 -13.74
N LYS A 166 39.59 18.40 -13.10
CA LYS A 166 40.53 17.48 -13.76
C LYS A 166 39.96 16.07 -13.80
N LEU A 167 40.07 15.44 -14.96
CA LEU A 167 39.71 14.03 -15.16
C LEU A 167 40.94 13.13 -15.04
N ASN A 168 40.73 11.85 -14.74
CA ASN A 168 41.76 10.84 -14.75
C ASN A 168 41.82 10.14 -16.12
N PRO A 169 42.85 10.38 -16.95
CA PRO A 169 42.91 9.84 -18.31
C PRO A 169 42.89 8.32 -18.37
N SER A 170 43.46 7.62 -17.38
CA SER A 170 43.53 6.14 -17.39
C SER A 170 42.21 5.47 -17.04
N LYS A 171 41.26 6.21 -16.45
CA LYS A 171 39.93 5.71 -16.09
C LYS A 171 38.82 6.24 -16.99
N CYS A 172 39.12 7.22 -17.85
CA CYS A 172 38.16 7.74 -18.82
C CYS A 172 38.10 6.86 -20.07
N VAL A 173 36.91 6.66 -20.61
CA VAL A 173 36.65 5.90 -21.84
C VAL A 173 35.70 6.71 -22.69
N PHE A 174 36.06 6.99 -23.95
CA PHE A 174 35.29 7.88 -24.82
C PHE A 174 34.73 7.17 -26.05
N GLY A 175 33.50 7.53 -26.44
CA GLY A 175 32.89 7.14 -27.71
C GLY A 175 32.67 5.65 -27.89
N VAL A 176 32.27 4.94 -26.83
CA VAL A 176 32.03 3.49 -26.88
C VAL A 176 30.53 3.16 -27.02
N PRO A 177 30.17 2.08 -27.74
CA PRO A 177 28.76 1.67 -27.89
C PRO A 177 28.19 1.00 -26.63
N SER A 178 29.07 0.56 -25.72
CA SER A 178 28.71 -0.06 -24.46
C SER A 178 29.77 0.21 -23.40
N GLY A 179 29.37 0.27 -22.14
CA GLY A 179 30.33 0.36 -21.05
C GLY A 179 29.70 0.26 -19.67
N ARG A 180 30.57 0.34 -18.67
CA ARG A 180 30.21 0.12 -17.26
C ARG A 180 29.79 1.42 -16.61
N PHE A 181 28.62 1.41 -15.98
CA PHE A 181 28.11 2.56 -15.22
C PHE A 181 27.45 2.09 -13.93
N LEU A 182 27.90 2.62 -12.78
CA LEU A 182 27.33 2.34 -11.46
C LEU A 182 27.13 0.84 -11.15
N GLY A 183 28.04 0.00 -11.68
CA GLY A 183 28.02 -1.45 -11.48
C GLY A 183 27.11 -2.23 -12.45
N PHE A 184 26.58 -1.59 -13.49
CA PHE A 184 25.80 -2.17 -14.57
C PHE A 184 26.54 -2.06 -15.91
N GLN A 185 26.27 -2.96 -16.85
CA GLN A 185 26.72 -2.85 -18.23
C GLN A 185 25.59 -2.18 -19.02
N VAL A 186 25.85 -1.05 -19.67
CA VAL A 186 24.82 -0.30 -20.40
C VAL A 186 25.22 -0.14 -21.86
N HIS A 187 24.26 -0.32 -22.76
CA HIS A 187 24.43 -0.15 -24.21
C HIS A 187 23.12 0.22 -24.91
N GLN A 188 23.15 0.39 -26.23
CA GLN A 188 21.99 0.76 -27.03
C GLN A 188 20.79 -0.21 -26.88
N ARG A 189 21.02 -1.53 -26.85
CA ARG A 189 19.91 -2.51 -26.72
C ARG A 189 19.25 -2.56 -25.34
N GLY A 190 19.84 -1.98 -24.29
CA GLY A 190 19.36 -2.13 -22.91
C GLY A 190 20.45 -2.15 -21.84
N ILE A 191 20.10 -2.73 -20.70
CA ILE A 191 20.92 -2.83 -19.48
C ILE A 191 21.19 -4.31 -19.24
N GLU A 192 22.48 -4.64 -19.11
CA GLU A 192 22.98 -5.99 -18.83
C GLU A 192 23.66 -6.03 -17.45
N VAL A 193 23.76 -7.25 -16.92
CA VAL A 193 24.54 -7.51 -15.71
C VAL A 193 26.02 -7.28 -16.03
N ASN A 194 26.76 -6.65 -15.11
CA ASN A 194 28.20 -6.50 -15.28
C ASN A 194 28.89 -7.89 -15.41
N PRO A 195 29.57 -8.18 -16.53
CA PRO A 195 30.23 -9.46 -16.75
C PRO A 195 31.25 -9.84 -15.67
N GLU A 196 31.93 -8.87 -15.05
CA GLU A 196 32.86 -9.15 -13.95
C GLU A 196 32.15 -9.69 -12.72
N LYS A 197 30.94 -9.22 -12.43
CA LYS A 197 30.13 -9.75 -11.32
C LYS A 197 29.65 -11.16 -11.61
N ILE A 198 29.32 -11.46 -12.86
CA ILE A 198 28.97 -12.82 -13.30
C ILE A 198 30.17 -13.74 -13.13
N LYS A 199 31.34 -13.38 -13.68
CA LYS A 199 32.58 -14.17 -13.55
C LYS A 199 32.98 -14.39 -12.09
N ALA A 200 32.86 -13.36 -11.25
CA ALA A 200 33.13 -13.47 -9.82
C ALA A 200 32.18 -14.46 -9.11
N LEU A 201 30.93 -14.55 -9.56
CA LEU A 201 29.94 -15.47 -9.04
C LEU A 201 30.11 -16.90 -9.60
N GLU A 202 30.47 -17.04 -10.87
CA GLU A 202 30.83 -18.32 -11.49
C GLU A 202 32.03 -18.96 -10.77
N GLY A 203 33.09 -18.18 -10.55
CA GLY A 203 34.30 -18.61 -9.84
C GLY A 203 34.14 -18.74 -8.32
N MET A 204 33.00 -18.38 -7.74
CA MET A 204 32.75 -18.51 -6.31
C MET A 204 32.57 -19.98 -5.92
N THR A 205 33.34 -20.46 -4.95
CA THR A 205 33.15 -21.79 -4.37
C THR A 205 31.93 -21.83 -3.46
N SER A 206 31.38 -23.02 -3.23
CA SER A 206 30.23 -23.21 -2.34
C SER A 206 30.51 -22.61 -0.95
N PRO A 207 29.64 -21.71 -0.44
CA PRO A 207 29.82 -21.05 0.84
C PRO A 207 30.00 -22.04 2.00
N ARG A 208 31.10 -21.91 2.75
CA ARG A 208 31.38 -22.76 3.92
C ARG A 208 31.24 -22.02 5.24
N THR A 209 31.31 -20.68 5.20
CA THR A 209 31.21 -19.84 6.39
C THR A 209 30.05 -18.85 6.28
N LEU A 210 29.56 -18.38 7.43
CA LEU A 210 28.54 -17.34 7.47
C LEU A 210 28.95 -16.08 6.68
N LYS A 211 30.24 -15.73 6.70
CA LYS A 211 30.79 -14.60 5.93
C LYS A 211 30.67 -14.82 4.42
N ASP A 212 30.87 -16.05 3.95
CA ASP A 212 30.74 -16.38 2.53
C ASP A 212 29.27 -16.24 2.07
N VAL A 213 28.31 -16.69 2.89
CA VAL A 213 26.89 -16.51 2.58
C VAL A 213 26.48 -15.04 2.65
N GLN A 214 27.03 -14.26 3.59
CA GLN A 214 26.84 -12.80 3.62
C GLN A 214 27.41 -12.11 2.38
N ARG A 215 28.58 -12.55 1.90
CA ARG A 215 29.18 -12.06 0.65
C ARG A 215 28.33 -12.41 -0.56
N LEU A 216 27.82 -13.64 -0.64
CA LEU A 216 26.91 -14.08 -1.69
C LEU A 216 25.63 -13.24 -1.69
N THR A 217 24.96 -13.12 -0.54
CA THR A 217 23.73 -12.33 -0.41
C THR A 217 23.95 -10.84 -0.71
N GLY A 218 25.09 -10.25 -0.34
CA GLY A 218 25.48 -8.90 -0.72
C GLY A 218 25.67 -8.74 -2.24
N CYS A 219 26.32 -9.72 -2.89
CA CYS A 219 26.45 -9.75 -4.35
C CYS A 219 25.08 -9.80 -5.04
N LEU A 220 24.21 -10.72 -4.60
CA LEU A 220 22.86 -10.90 -5.12
C LEU A 220 21.97 -9.68 -4.88
N ALA A 221 22.16 -8.97 -3.78
CA ALA A 221 21.45 -7.72 -3.53
C ALA A 221 21.66 -6.70 -4.65
N SER A 222 22.89 -6.64 -5.19
CA SER A 222 23.24 -5.75 -6.31
C SER A 222 22.72 -6.25 -7.68
N LEU A 223 22.33 -7.52 -7.78
CA LEU A 223 21.83 -8.18 -8.99
C LEU A 223 20.32 -8.40 -8.98
N ASN A 224 19.64 -8.10 -7.86
CA ASN A 224 18.22 -8.33 -7.66
C ASN A 224 17.31 -7.78 -8.77
N ARG A 225 17.75 -6.72 -9.46
CA ARG A 225 17.03 -6.12 -10.60
C ARG A 225 16.84 -7.09 -11.78
N PHE A 226 17.73 -8.08 -11.94
CA PHE A 226 17.77 -9.03 -13.05
C PHE A 226 17.24 -10.42 -12.70
N ILE A 227 17.07 -10.71 -11.40
CA ILE A 227 16.77 -12.06 -10.93
C ILE A 227 15.27 -12.20 -10.70
N ALA A 228 14.61 -12.99 -11.57
CA ALA A 228 13.25 -13.43 -11.30
C ALA A 228 13.22 -14.30 -10.03
N LYS A 229 12.25 -14.02 -9.15
CA LYS A 229 12.04 -14.73 -7.88
C LYS A 229 13.30 -14.80 -7.01
N SER A 230 14.07 -13.71 -6.94
CA SER A 230 15.37 -13.74 -6.26
C SER A 230 15.26 -14.24 -4.83
N THR A 231 14.20 -13.86 -4.12
CA THR A 231 13.94 -14.34 -2.76
C THR A 231 13.67 -15.83 -2.70
N ASP A 232 12.84 -16.39 -3.58
CA ASP A 232 12.52 -17.83 -3.59
C ASP A 232 13.77 -18.65 -3.91
N LYS A 233 14.54 -18.23 -4.94
CA LYS A 233 15.81 -18.85 -5.31
C LYS A 233 16.85 -18.79 -4.18
N CYS A 234 16.77 -17.77 -3.32
CA CYS A 234 17.64 -17.61 -2.16
C CYS A 234 17.07 -18.14 -0.83
N ALA A 235 15.84 -18.67 -0.82
CA ALA A 235 15.18 -19.14 0.40
C ALA A 235 16.01 -20.20 1.15
N PRO A 236 16.65 -21.19 0.47
CA PRO A 236 17.54 -22.14 1.13
C PRO A 236 18.71 -21.45 1.86
N PHE A 237 19.32 -20.43 1.25
CA PHE A 237 20.42 -19.68 1.88
C PHE A 237 19.98 -18.95 3.14
N PHE A 238 18.79 -18.33 3.12
CA PHE A 238 18.26 -17.65 4.29
C PHE A 238 17.92 -18.62 5.43
N LYS A 239 17.47 -19.84 5.10
CA LYS A 239 17.23 -20.92 6.06
C LYS A 239 18.55 -21.38 6.70
N ALA A 240 19.61 -21.51 5.92
CA ALA A 240 20.96 -21.86 6.39
C ALA A 240 21.53 -20.81 7.36
N ILE A 241 21.28 -19.51 7.13
CA ILE A 241 21.71 -18.44 8.04
C ILE A 241 20.92 -18.43 9.37
N LYS A 242 19.61 -18.71 9.33
CA LYS A 242 18.74 -18.60 10.52
C LYS A 242 18.93 -19.70 11.56
N LYS A 243 19.45 -20.88 11.18
CA LYS A 243 19.78 -21.95 12.12
C LYS A 243 21.05 -21.56 12.89
N GLY A 244 20.89 -20.89 14.03
CA GLY A 244 21.97 -20.33 14.86
C GLY A 244 23.00 -21.33 15.45
N LYS A 245 23.12 -22.55 14.95
CA LYS A 245 24.13 -23.55 15.34
C LYS A 245 24.86 -24.05 14.10
N GLY A 246 25.94 -23.36 13.69
CA GLY A 246 26.77 -23.73 12.55
C GLY A 246 26.08 -23.53 11.19
N LEU A 247 26.85 -23.11 10.17
CA LEU A 247 26.33 -23.08 8.81
C LEU A 247 26.29 -24.52 8.28
N GLU A 248 25.12 -25.14 8.26
CA GLU A 248 24.89 -26.39 7.53
C GLU A 248 24.51 -26.06 6.09
N TRP A 249 25.49 -26.05 5.18
CA TRP A 249 25.24 -25.92 3.75
C TRP A 249 24.66 -27.24 3.22
N SER A 250 23.34 -27.29 3.08
CA SER A 250 22.61 -28.48 2.64
C SER A 250 22.74 -28.73 1.13
N THR A 251 22.38 -29.93 0.69
CA THR A 251 22.22 -30.25 -0.75
C THR A 251 21.24 -29.30 -1.43
N GLU A 252 20.13 -28.96 -0.77
CA GLU A 252 19.18 -27.94 -1.26
C GLU A 252 19.85 -26.57 -1.49
N CYS A 253 20.77 -26.16 -0.61
CA CYS A 253 21.53 -24.91 -0.80
C CYS A 253 22.49 -25.02 -1.98
N GLU A 254 23.18 -26.14 -2.13
CA GLU A 254 24.10 -26.34 -3.25
C GLU A 254 23.35 -26.33 -4.60
N GLU A 255 22.25 -27.05 -4.71
CA GLU A 255 21.41 -27.06 -5.92
C GLU A 255 20.88 -25.67 -6.25
N ALA A 256 20.38 -24.93 -5.26
CA ALA A 256 19.89 -23.57 -5.45
C ALA A 256 21.02 -22.62 -5.91
N PHE A 257 22.24 -22.81 -5.40
CA PHE A 257 23.40 -22.02 -5.79
C PHE A 257 23.83 -22.31 -7.23
N GLN A 258 23.89 -23.58 -7.64
CA GLN A 258 24.23 -23.93 -9.03
C GLN A 258 23.16 -23.44 -10.02
N LYS A 259 21.87 -23.64 -9.72
CA LYS A 259 20.76 -23.10 -10.53
C LYS A 259 20.82 -21.58 -10.67
N LEU A 260 21.25 -20.88 -9.61
CA LEU A 260 21.41 -19.43 -9.64
C LEU A 260 22.57 -18.98 -10.53
N LYS A 261 23.69 -19.71 -10.52
CA LYS A 261 24.82 -19.45 -11.43
C LYS A 261 24.40 -19.63 -12.88
N GLU A 262 23.75 -20.74 -13.20
CA GLU A 262 23.25 -21.02 -14.55
C GLU A 262 22.25 -19.94 -15.03
N TYR A 263 21.34 -19.52 -14.14
CA TYR A 263 20.38 -18.46 -14.44
C TYR A 263 21.08 -17.13 -14.74
N LEU A 264 22.07 -16.73 -13.94
CA LEU A 264 22.79 -15.48 -14.14
C LEU A 264 23.66 -15.49 -15.41
N GLY A 265 24.19 -16.66 -15.80
CA GLY A 265 24.87 -16.83 -17.08
C GLY A 265 23.96 -16.61 -18.30
N ARG A 266 22.64 -16.74 -18.12
CA ARG A 266 21.60 -16.50 -19.14
C ARG A 266 20.70 -15.30 -18.81
N ALA A 267 21.18 -14.39 -17.96
CA ALA A 267 20.36 -13.29 -17.47
C ALA A 267 19.80 -12.44 -18.64
N PRO A 268 18.51 -12.06 -18.60
CA PRO A 268 17.90 -11.29 -19.68
C PRO A 268 18.44 -9.86 -19.71
N ILE A 269 18.51 -9.30 -20.93
CA ILE A 269 18.75 -7.88 -21.14
C ILE A 269 17.50 -7.13 -20.68
N LEU A 270 17.67 -6.17 -19.77
CA LEU A 270 16.57 -5.30 -19.33
C LEU A 270 16.44 -4.10 -20.25
N SER A 271 15.21 -3.69 -20.50
CA SER A 271 14.87 -2.54 -21.31
C SER A 271 14.57 -1.32 -20.44
N LYS A 272 14.83 -0.12 -20.95
CA LYS A 272 14.39 1.12 -20.31
C LYS A 272 12.92 1.40 -20.62
N PRO A 273 12.15 2.05 -19.75
CA PRO A 273 10.84 2.54 -20.13
C PRO A 273 10.93 3.76 -21.07
N VAL A 274 9.95 3.93 -21.95
CA VAL A 274 9.74 5.11 -22.78
C VAL A 274 8.79 6.07 -22.07
N VAL A 275 9.03 7.38 -22.16
CA VAL A 275 8.20 8.37 -21.47
C VAL A 275 6.77 8.32 -22.02
N GLY A 276 5.79 8.20 -21.12
CA GLY A 276 4.36 8.21 -21.48
C GLY A 276 3.78 6.87 -21.91
N GLU A 277 4.56 5.79 -21.97
CA GLU A 277 4.03 4.46 -22.30
C GLU A 277 3.25 3.81 -21.14
N THR A 278 2.41 2.82 -21.45
CA THR A 278 1.81 1.96 -20.42
C THR A 278 2.78 0.83 -20.09
N LEU A 279 3.07 0.62 -18.82
CA LEU A 279 3.89 -0.51 -18.35
C LEU A 279 3.00 -1.59 -17.77
N TYR A 280 3.43 -2.84 -17.91
CA TYR A 280 2.67 -4.02 -17.51
C TYR A 280 3.33 -4.68 -16.31
N LEU A 281 2.56 -4.96 -15.28
CA LEU A 281 3.03 -5.57 -14.05
C LEU A 281 2.41 -6.95 -13.87
N TYR A 282 3.27 -7.95 -13.80
CA TYR A 282 2.87 -9.30 -13.40
C TYR A 282 3.22 -9.51 -11.94
N LEU A 283 2.22 -9.95 -11.17
CA LEU A 283 2.36 -10.25 -9.76
C LEU A 283 2.42 -11.75 -9.56
N SER A 284 3.19 -12.17 -8.58
CA SER A 284 3.18 -13.55 -8.15
C SER A 284 3.55 -13.71 -6.68
N VAL A 285 3.03 -14.77 -6.08
CA VAL A 285 3.06 -15.03 -4.65
C VAL A 285 3.38 -16.50 -4.43
N THR A 286 4.31 -16.78 -3.53
CA THR A 286 4.59 -18.11 -2.99
C THR A 286 4.31 -18.13 -1.50
N GLU A 287 4.50 -19.27 -0.85
CA GLU A 287 4.39 -19.37 0.62
C GLU A 287 5.47 -18.56 1.36
N VAL A 288 6.60 -18.29 0.69
CA VAL A 288 7.81 -17.72 1.30
C VAL A 288 8.06 -16.28 0.83
N ALA A 289 7.60 -15.90 -0.36
CA ALA A 289 7.91 -14.61 -0.95
C ALA A 289 6.79 -14.04 -1.84
N THR A 290 6.89 -12.74 -2.08
CA THR A 290 6.13 -12.02 -3.11
C THR A 290 7.10 -11.54 -4.17
N SER A 291 6.73 -11.70 -5.43
CA SER A 291 7.56 -11.35 -6.57
C SER A 291 6.74 -10.62 -7.63
N SER A 292 7.39 -9.75 -8.39
CA SER A 292 6.77 -9.08 -9.52
C SER A 292 7.78 -8.84 -10.64
N VAL A 293 7.28 -8.72 -11.85
CA VAL A 293 8.07 -8.24 -13.00
C VAL A 293 7.33 -7.09 -13.68
N LEU A 294 8.07 -6.00 -13.91
CA LEU A 294 7.61 -4.86 -14.69
C LEU A 294 8.10 -5.02 -16.13
N ILE A 295 7.21 -4.85 -17.09
CA ILE A 295 7.41 -5.17 -18.50
C ILE A 295 6.94 -4.01 -19.36
N ARG A 296 7.63 -3.79 -20.48
CA ARG A 296 7.15 -2.95 -21.57
C ARG A 296 6.79 -3.81 -22.78
N MET A 297 5.86 -3.30 -23.60
CA MET A 297 5.50 -3.89 -24.88
C MET A 297 6.15 -3.11 -26.00
N GLU A 298 6.92 -3.78 -26.85
CA GLU A 298 7.52 -3.17 -28.04
C GLU A 298 7.21 -4.07 -29.24
N GLU A 299 6.45 -3.55 -30.21
CA GLU A 299 6.07 -4.30 -31.43
C GLU A 299 5.42 -5.67 -31.15
N GLY A 300 4.66 -5.77 -30.05
CA GLY A 300 4.03 -7.03 -29.61
C GLY A 300 4.94 -7.96 -28.79
N ILE A 301 6.21 -7.60 -28.61
CA ILE A 301 7.19 -8.35 -27.82
C ILE A 301 7.26 -7.79 -26.38
N GLN A 302 7.14 -8.68 -25.40
CA GLN A 302 7.30 -8.35 -23.99
C GLN A 302 8.78 -8.26 -23.61
N LYS A 303 9.23 -7.09 -23.18
CA LYS A 303 10.61 -6.86 -22.70
C LYS A 303 10.61 -6.52 -21.20
N PRO A 304 11.39 -7.24 -20.38
CA PRO A 304 11.46 -6.94 -18.95
C PRO A 304 12.18 -5.61 -18.69
N VAL A 305 11.68 -4.85 -17.72
CA VAL A 305 12.26 -3.58 -17.27
C VAL A 305 12.90 -3.75 -15.90
N TYR A 306 12.20 -4.46 -14.99
CA TYR A 306 12.64 -4.64 -13.61
C TYR A 306 12.01 -5.87 -12.95
N TYR A 307 12.82 -6.70 -12.28
CA TYR A 307 12.35 -7.77 -11.40
C TYR A 307 12.40 -7.37 -9.92
N THR A 308 11.35 -7.67 -9.17
CA THR A 308 11.33 -7.46 -7.72
C THR A 308 10.89 -8.71 -6.99
N SER A 309 11.50 -8.95 -5.83
CA SER A 309 11.11 -10.00 -4.91
C SER A 309 11.30 -9.52 -3.47
N LYS A 310 10.45 -9.99 -2.57
CA LYS A 310 10.48 -9.71 -1.13
C LYS A 310 10.05 -10.94 -0.35
N ALA A 311 10.82 -11.30 0.68
CA ALA A 311 10.45 -12.36 1.63
C ALA A 311 9.23 -11.96 2.45
N LEU A 312 8.30 -12.89 2.61
CA LEU A 312 7.17 -12.72 3.50
C LEU A 312 7.65 -12.74 4.95
N LEU A 313 7.18 -11.77 5.74
CA LEU A 313 7.35 -11.81 7.19
C LEU A 313 6.48 -12.91 7.79
N ALA A 314 6.83 -13.38 9.00
CA ALA A 314 6.07 -14.41 9.70
C ALA A 314 4.57 -14.09 9.87
N ALA A 315 4.19 -12.80 9.92
CA ALA A 315 2.79 -12.40 9.92
C ALA A 315 2.16 -12.42 8.51
N GLU A 316 2.94 -12.07 7.49
CA GLU A 316 2.49 -11.99 6.09
C GLU A 316 2.30 -13.38 5.46
N THR A 317 2.98 -14.42 5.97
CA THR A 317 2.77 -15.81 5.51
C THR A 317 1.36 -16.32 5.81
N ARG A 318 0.69 -15.77 6.85
CA ARG A 318 -0.69 -16.12 7.24
C ARG A 318 -1.77 -15.30 6.52
N TYR A 319 -1.39 -14.37 5.65
CA TYR A 319 -2.37 -13.58 4.89
C TYR A 319 -3.11 -14.47 3.88
N SER A 320 -4.35 -14.11 3.57
CA SER A 320 -5.10 -14.81 2.52
C SER A 320 -4.40 -14.66 1.16
N PRO A 321 -4.65 -15.54 0.17
CA PRO A 321 -4.05 -15.42 -1.15
C PRO A 321 -4.27 -14.04 -1.80
N ALA A 322 -5.49 -13.51 -1.68
CA ALA A 322 -5.85 -12.16 -2.15
C ALA A 322 -5.04 -11.06 -1.44
N GLU A 323 -4.90 -11.13 -0.12
CA GLU A 323 -4.09 -10.18 0.66
C GLU A 323 -2.61 -10.27 0.28
N LYS A 324 -2.08 -11.47 0.00
CA LYS A 324 -0.69 -11.65 -0.44
C LYS A 324 -0.45 -11.06 -1.83
N ILE A 325 -1.42 -11.17 -2.76
CA ILE A 325 -1.32 -10.52 -4.08
C ILE A 325 -1.35 -9.00 -3.92
N ALA A 326 -2.25 -8.47 -3.07
CA ALA A 326 -2.25 -7.04 -2.75
C ALA A 326 -0.93 -6.59 -2.09
N LEU A 327 -0.33 -7.44 -1.24
CA LEU A 327 0.99 -7.22 -0.65
C LEU A 327 2.11 -7.20 -1.71
N ALA A 328 2.03 -8.06 -2.72
CA ALA A 328 2.96 -8.03 -3.85
C ALA A 328 2.86 -6.69 -4.58
N LEU A 329 1.64 -6.24 -4.93
CA LEU A 329 1.40 -4.97 -5.62
C LEU A 329 1.95 -3.76 -4.84
N ILE A 330 1.64 -3.65 -3.54
CA ILE A 330 2.12 -2.53 -2.73
C ILE A 330 3.64 -2.55 -2.56
N THR A 331 4.23 -3.74 -2.46
CA THR A 331 5.69 -3.89 -2.37
C THR A 331 6.36 -3.43 -3.67
N SER A 332 5.81 -3.82 -4.82
CA SER A 332 6.27 -3.37 -6.13
C SER A 332 6.11 -1.86 -6.29
N ALA A 333 4.94 -1.30 -5.94
CA ALA A 333 4.67 0.14 -6.04
C ALA A 333 5.64 0.98 -5.20
N ARG A 334 5.95 0.56 -3.97
CA ARG A 334 6.92 1.24 -3.10
C ARG A 334 8.34 1.18 -3.65
N LYS A 335 8.78 0.01 -4.12
CA LYS A 335 10.14 -0.18 -4.63
C LYS A 335 10.34 0.52 -5.97
N LEU A 336 9.36 0.40 -6.86
CA LEU A 336 9.33 0.94 -8.22
C LEU A 336 8.58 2.26 -8.31
N ARG A 337 8.49 3.00 -7.20
CA ARG A 337 7.75 4.27 -7.12
C ARG A 337 8.00 5.23 -8.28
N PRO A 338 9.26 5.43 -8.76
CA PRO A 338 9.50 6.29 -9.91
C PRO A 338 8.73 5.90 -11.17
N TYR A 339 8.63 4.59 -11.46
CA TYR A 339 7.91 4.07 -12.61
C TYR A 339 6.40 4.22 -12.43
N PHE A 340 5.88 3.90 -11.23
CA PHE A 340 4.46 4.04 -10.91
C PHE A 340 3.97 5.51 -10.93
N GLN A 341 4.86 6.47 -10.70
CA GLN A 341 4.53 7.90 -10.78
C GLN A 341 4.57 8.43 -12.20
N ALA A 342 5.49 7.93 -13.02
CA ALA A 342 5.72 8.42 -14.38
C ALA A 342 4.81 7.75 -15.43
N HIS A 343 4.39 6.51 -15.20
CA HIS A 343 3.70 5.68 -16.18
C HIS A 343 2.37 5.14 -15.64
N THR A 344 1.42 4.90 -16.54
CA THR A 344 0.25 4.08 -16.22
C THR A 344 0.71 2.63 -16.07
N ILE A 345 0.30 1.97 -14.98
CA ILE A 345 0.66 0.57 -14.69
C ILE A 345 -0.55 -0.32 -14.89
N GLU A 346 -0.47 -1.27 -15.81
CA GLU A 346 -1.49 -2.29 -16.03
C GLU A 346 -1.11 -3.59 -15.32
N VAL A 347 -1.87 -3.94 -14.29
CA VAL A 347 -1.63 -5.10 -13.43
C VAL A 347 -2.41 -6.28 -13.97
N TYR A 348 -1.68 -7.32 -14.40
CA TYR A 348 -2.26 -8.58 -14.82
C TYR A 348 -2.49 -9.50 -13.62
N THR A 349 -3.75 -9.79 -13.34
CA THR A 349 -4.13 -10.64 -12.22
C THR A 349 -5.49 -11.29 -12.45
N ASP A 350 -5.62 -12.54 -12.04
CA ASP A 350 -6.89 -13.28 -12.06
C ASP A 350 -7.70 -13.05 -10.79
N CYS A 351 -7.08 -12.42 -9.78
CA CYS A 351 -7.73 -12.02 -8.55
C CYS A 351 -8.44 -10.67 -8.77
N PRO A 352 -9.68 -10.48 -8.30
CA PRO A 352 -10.42 -9.22 -8.43
C PRO A 352 -9.87 -8.13 -7.47
N LEU A 353 -8.57 -7.81 -7.55
CA LEU A 353 -7.86 -6.88 -6.68
C LEU A 353 -8.55 -5.52 -6.60
N LYS A 354 -9.10 -5.04 -7.72
CA LYS A 354 -9.85 -3.78 -7.76
C LYS A 354 -11.01 -3.80 -6.77
N LEU A 355 -11.82 -4.86 -6.76
CA LEU A 355 -12.97 -4.99 -5.87
C LEU A 355 -12.53 -5.14 -4.41
N ILE A 356 -11.48 -5.94 -4.16
CA ILE A 356 -10.91 -6.16 -2.83
C ILE A 356 -10.39 -4.84 -2.22
N LEU A 357 -9.66 -4.04 -3.00
CA LEU A 357 -9.12 -2.75 -2.54
C LEU A 357 -10.21 -1.68 -2.42
N GLN A 358 -11.32 -1.80 -3.17
CA GLN A 358 -12.47 -0.89 -3.10
C GLN A 358 -13.43 -1.19 -1.95
N LYS A 359 -13.48 -2.41 -1.41
CA LYS A 359 -14.31 -2.79 -0.25
C LYS A 359 -13.45 -3.29 0.93
N PRO A 360 -12.60 -2.46 1.55
CA PRO A 360 -11.67 -2.92 2.58
C PRO A 360 -12.31 -3.08 3.97
N GLU A 361 -13.62 -3.39 4.03
CA GLU A 361 -14.44 -3.46 5.24
C GLU A 361 -13.96 -4.51 6.24
N VAL A 362 -13.16 -5.49 5.76
CA VAL A 362 -12.65 -6.62 6.55
C VAL A 362 -11.25 -6.35 7.13
N SER A 363 -10.44 -5.48 6.52
CA SER A 363 -9.02 -5.31 6.92
C SER A 363 -8.55 -3.86 6.84
N GLY A 364 -8.24 -3.27 8.01
CA GLY A 364 -7.67 -1.92 8.09
C GLY A 364 -6.33 -1.79 7.35
N ARG A 365 -5.61 -2.90 7.14
CA ARG A 365 -4.37 -2.94 6.33
C ARG A 365 -4.65 -2.74 4.85
N LEU A 366 -5.64 -3.45 4.30
CA LEU A 366 -6.08 -3.27 2.91
C LEU A 366 -6.58 -1.85 2.67
N THR A 367 -7.26 -1.25 3.64
CA THR A 367 -7.66 0.17 3.55
C THR A 367 -6.44 1.07 3.39
N LYS A 368 -5.40 0.88 4.22
CA LYS A 368 -4.16 1.67 4.14
C LYS A 368 -3.46 1.48 2.79
N TRP A 369 -3.38 0.25 2.29
CA TRP A 369 -2.76 -0.03 0.99
C TRP A 369 -3.57 0.55 -0.17
N ALA A 370 -4.90 0.49 -0.13
CA ALA A 370 -5.76 1.09 -1.14
C ALA A 370 -5.56 2.62 -1.22
N VAL A 371 -5.43 3.29 -0.08
CA VAL A 371 -5.13 4.74 -0.02
C VAL A 371 -3.75 5.03 -0.60
N GLU A 372 -2.74 4.23 -0.27
CA GLU A 372 -1.38 4.42 -0.81
C GLU A 372 -1.36 4.19 -2.33
N LEU A 373 -1.95 3.09 -2.81
CA LEU A 373 -2.00 2.77 -4.24
C LEU A 373 -2.83 3.77 -5.06
N SER A 374 -3.76 4.50 -4.43
CA SER A 374 -4.54 5.55 -5.10
C SER A 374 -3.71 6.72 -5.60
N GLU A 375 -2.45 6.87 -5.14
CA GLU A 375 -1.54 7.89 -5.66
C GLU A 375 -1.06 7.59 -7.10
N TYR A 376 -1.23 6.36 -7.57
CA TYR A 376 -0.74 5.88 -8.86
C TYR A 376 -1.87 5.63 -9.86
N ASP A 377 -1.55 5.71 -11.15
CA ASP A 377 -2.48 5.34 -12.22
C ASP A 377 -2.38 3.84 -12.53
N ILE A 378 -3.16 3.03 -11.80
CA ILE A 378 -3.16 1.56 -11.91
C ILE A 378 -4.43 1.08 -12.60
N ARG A 379 -4.28 0.25 -13.63
CA ARG A 379 -5.34 -0.49 -14.31
C ARG A 379 -5.23 -1.97 -13.95
N TYR A 380 -6.36 -2.67 -13.89
CA TYR A 380 -6.41 -4.10 -13.57
C TYR A 380 -7.01 -4.84 -14.75
N THR A 381 -6.28 -5.84 -15.26
CA THR A 381 -6.70 -6.62 -16.43
C THR A 381 -6.57 -8.11 -16.11
N PRO A 382 -7.59 -8.94 -16.41
CA PRO A 382 -7.50 -10.39 -16.30
C PRO A 382 -6.35 -10.94 -17.16
N LYS A 383 -5.71 -12.06 -16.77
CA LYS A 383 -4.68 -12.65 -17.63
C LYS A 383 -5.34 -13.28 -18.87
N ALA A 384 -5.18 -12.66 -20.03
CA ALA A 384 -5.38 -13.35 -21.30
C ALA A 384 -4.12 -14.16 -21.67
N ALA A 385 -4.25 -15.15 -22.56
CA ALA A 385 -3.17 -16.04 -22.99
C ALA A 385 -1.88 -15.26 -23.34
N ILE A 386 -0.79 -15.58 -22.63
CA ILE A 386 0.49 -14.87 -22.67
C ILE A 386 1.28 -15.21 -23.94
N LYS A 387 1.88 -14.21 -24.59
CA LYS A 387 2.67 -14.37 -25.84
C LYS A 387 4.18 -14.05 -25.73
N GLY A 388 4.75 -13.85 -24.53
CA GLY A 388 6.16 -13.45 -24.37
C GLY A 388 7.04 -14.39 -23.55
N GLN A 389 8.29 -14.62 -23.97
CA GLN A 389 9.24 -15.55 -23.34
C GLN A 389 9.65 -15.16 -21.90
N ALA A 390 9.84 -13.86 -21.62
CA ALA A 390 10.21 -13.38 -20.28
C ALA A 390 9.08 -13.60 -19.27
N VAL A 391 7.83 -13.50 -19.73
CA VAL A 391 6.63 -13.78 -18.93
C VAL A 391 6.34 -15.26 -18.86
N SER A 392 6.53 -16.01 -19.96
CA SER A 392 6.36 -17.46 -19.94
C SER A 392 7.38 -18.10 -19.01
N ASN A 393 8.64 -17.67 -18.97
CA ASN A 393 9.61 -18.15 -17.98
C ASN A 393 9.18 -17.75 -16.56
N PHE A 394 8.76 -16.50 -16.34
CA PHE A 394 8.30 -16.04 -15.03
C PHE A 394 7.08 -16.85 -14.54
N ILE A 395 6.08 -17.08 -15.41
CA ILE A 395 4.81 -17.77 -15.11
C ILE A 395 4.96 -19.30 -15.11
N ALA A 396 5.69 -19.91 -16.05
CA ALA A 396 5.97 -21.34 -16.07
C ALA A 396 6.80 -21.76 -14.85
N GLU A 397 7.72 -20.91 -14.37
CA GLU A 397 8.38 -21.14 -13.08
C GLU A 397 7.37 -21.10 -11.90
N PHE A 398 6.14 -20.56 -12.05
CA PHE A 398 5.07 -20.57 -11.03
C PHE A 398 4.05 -21.71 -11.18
N THR A 399 4.03 -22.41 -12.32
CA THR A 399 3.21 -23.59 -12.50
C THR A 399 3.98 -24.80 -11.98
N GLU A 400 3.87 -25.08 -10.68
CA GLU A 400 4.36 -26.35 -10.11
C GLU A 400 3.68 -27.53 -10.86
N PRO A 401 4.44 -28.55 -11.34
CA PRO A 401 3.85 -29.78 -11.88
C PRO A 401 2.90 -30.43 -10.87
N ASP A 402 3.20 -30.27 -9.58
CA ASP A 402 2.41 -30.76 -8.45
C ASP A 402 1.04 -30.07 -8.32
N ALA A 403 0.86 -28.84 -8.82
CA ALA A 403 -0.43 -28.15 -8.75
C ALA A 403 -1.40 -28.63 -9.83
N GLU A 404 -0.90 -29.15 -10.95
CA GLU A 404 -1.71 -29.82 -11.97
C GLU A 404 -1.93 -31.29 -11.62
N VAL A 405 -0.95 -31.97 -11.02
CA VAL A 405 -1.14 -33.35 -10.52
C VAL A 405 -2.07 -33.38 -9.30
N ARG A 406 -2.00 -32.40 -8.39
CA ARG A 406 -3.00 -32.28 -7.29
C ARG A 406 -4.39 -31.93 -7.80
N ARG A 407 -4.51 -31.08 -8.84
CA ARG A 407 -5.79 -30.81 -9.51
C ARG A 407 -6.32 -32.04 -10.24
N ALA A 408 -5.47 -32.75 -10.99
CA ALA A 408 -5.85 -33.95 -11.73
C ALA A 408 -6.15 -35.16 -10.82
N MET A 409 -5.54 -35.24 -9.63
CA MET A 409 -5.84 -36.28 -8.64
C MET A 409 -7.06 -35.95 -7.77
N GLU A 410 -7.51 -34.68 -7.73
CA GLU A 410 -8.78 -34.27 -7.10
C GLU A 410 -9.97 -34.27 -8.09
N ASP A 411 -9.70 -34.31 -9.40
CA ASP A 411 -10.72 -34.24 -10.46
C ASP A 411 -11.46 -35.58 -10.76
N GLU A 412 -11.19 -36.67 -10.03
CA GLU A 412 -11.86 -37.96 -10.27
C GLU A 412 -12.98 -38.35 -9.29
N GLN A 413 -13.32 -37.55 -8.28
CA GLN A 413 -14.59 -37.75 -7.56
C GLN A 413 -15.18 -36.46 -6.97
N THR A 414 -16.35 -36.07 -7.50
CA THR A 414 -17.31 -35.02 -7.10
C THR A 414 -17.01 -33.59 -7.57
N THR A 415 -17.86 -33.10 -8.49
CA THR A 415 -18.04 -31.66 -8.77
C THR A 415 -18.38 -30.94 -7.48
N LYS A 416 -17.38 -30.30 -6.87
CA LYS A 416 -17.48 -29.68 -5.55
C LYS A 416 -18.03 -28.27 -5.71
N PHE A 417 -19.33 -28.10 -5.53
CA PHE A 417 -19.95 -26.78 -5.42
C PHE A 417 -19.25 -25.98 -4.30
N GLN A 418 -18.86 -24.74 -4.61
CA GLN A 418 -18.05 -23.94 -3.70
C GLN A 418 -18.85 -23.29 -2.56
N TRP A 419 -20.15 -23.04 -2.76
CA TRP A 419 -21.05 -22.50 -1.73
C TRP A 419 -22.04 -23.56 -1.26
N LYS A 420 -22.22 -23.66 0.07
CA LYS A 420 -23.20 -24.55 0.69
C LYS A 420 -24.19 -23.75 1.53
N LEU A 421 -25.48 -24.02 1.35
CA LEU A 421 -26.57 -23.38 2.08
C LEU A 421 -27.40 -24.47 2.77
N HIS A 422 -27.48 -24.41 4.09
CA HIS A 422 -28.40 -25.22 4.89
C HIS A 422 -29.53 -24.33 5.40
N VAL A 423 -30.78 -24.77 5.20
CA VAL A 423 -31.97 -24.03 5.63
C VAL A 423 -32.92 -24.94 6.40
N ASP A 424 -33.60 -24.35 7.38
CA ASP A 424 -34.69 -25.00 8.11
C ASP A 424 -35.73 -23.96 8.56
N GLY A 425 -37.01 -24.34 8.50
CA GLY A 425 -38.14 -23.53 8.92
C GLY A 425 -38.93 -24.14 10.07
N SER A 426 -39.13 -23.40 11.15
CA SER A 426 -39.91 -23.83 12.32
C SER A 426 -41.15 -22.98 12.52
N SER A 427 -42.30 -23.62 12.75
CA SER A 427 -43.50 -22.94 13.24
C SER A 427 -44.12 -23.67 14.43
N ASN A 428 -44.42 -22.93 15.49
CA ASN A 428 -45.03 -23.46 16.71
C ASN A 428 -46.07 -22.49 17.28
N THR A 429 -46.63 -22.81 18.45
CA THR A 429 -47.64 -21.96 19.12
C THR A 429 -47.11 -20.60 19.58
N HIS A 430 -45.80 -20.44 19.74
CA HIS A 430 -45.13 -19.23 20.23
C HIS A 430 -44.65 -18.31 19.10
N GLY A 431 -44.49 -18.82 17.88
CA GLY A 431 -44.09 -18.05 16.71
C GLY A 431 -43.56 -18.92 15.58
N SER A 432 -43.11 -18.27 14.52
CA SER A 432 -42.47 -18.91 13.37
C SER A 432 -41.10 -18.29 13.12
N GLY A 433 -40.17 -19.05 12.57
CA GLY A 433 -38.83 -18.58 12.27
C GLY A 433 -38.05 -19.51 11.34
N ALA A 434 -36.92 -19.03 10.86
CA ALA A 434 -36.02 -19.72 9.95
C ALA A 434 -34.59 -19.72 10.46
N GLY A 435 -33.90 -20.83 10.23
CA GLY A 435 -32.47 -21.00 10.43
C GLY A 435 -31.76 -21.10 9.09
N ILE A 436 -30.66 -20.38 8.94
CA ILE A 436 -29.88 -20.33 7.71
C ILE A 436 -28.41 -20.46 8.08
N VAL A 437 -27.72 -21.45 7.52
CA VAL A 437 -26.28 -21.63 7.66
C VAL A 437 -25.65 -21.65 6.28
N ILE A 438 -24.77 -20.69 6.01
CA ILE A 438 -24.07 -20.57 4.72
C ILE A 438 -22.60 -20.88 4.95
N THR A 439 -22.03 -21.78 4.17
CA THR A 439 -20.59 -22.03 4.12
C THR A 439 -20.04 -21.45 2.82
N THR A 440 -19.09 -20.54 2.96
CA THR A 440 -18.38 -19.90 1.84
C THR A 440 -17.31 -20.82 1.24
N PRO A 441 -16.81 -20.54 0.02
CA PRO A 441 -15.71 -21.27 -0.60
C PRO A 441 -14.44 -21.32 0.25
N GLU A 442 -14.21 -20.28 1.05
CA GLU A 442 -13.07 -20.16 1.95
C GLU A 442 -13.22 -20.97 3.25
N GLY A 443 -14.38 -21.58 3.49
CA GLY A 443 -14.70 -22.39 4.67
C GLY A 443 -15.30 -21.60 5.83
N ASP A 444 -15.55 -20.30 5.68
CA ASP A 444 -16.22 -19.50 6.70
C ASP A 444 -17.72 -19.82 6.73
N THR A 445 -18.28 -19.98 7.94
CA THR A 445 -19.70 -20.26 8.17
C THR A 445 -20.44 -19.01 8.68
N VAL A 446 -21.48 -18.60 7.98
CA VAL A 446 -22.40 -17.54 8.39
C VAL A 446 -23.69 -18.16 8.89
N GLU A 447 -24.00 -17.94 10.16
CA GLU A 447 -25.20 -18.44 10.83
C GLU A 447 -26.20 -17.30 11.04
N CYS A 448 -27.44 -17.48 10.59
CA CYS A 448 -28.50 -16.50 10.71
C CYS A 448 -29.78 -17.14 11.23
N ALA A 449 -30.42 -16.47 12.19
CA ALA A 449 -31.74 -16.81 12.68
C ALA A 449 -32.70 -15.68 12.27
N MET A 450 -33.85 -16.01 11.68
CA MET A 450 -34.85 -15.03 11.25
C MET A 450 -36.18 -15.32 11.93
N ARG A 451 -36.76 -14.32 12.59
CA ARG A 451 -38.09 -14.43 13.20
C ARG A 451 -39.14 -13.86 12.25
N PHE A 452 -40.28 -14.54 12.14
CA PHE A 452 -41.43 -14.05 11.38
C PHE A 452 -42.39 -13.36 12.34
N ASP A 453 -42.75 -12.11 12.04
CA ASP A 453 -43.76 -11.36 12.81
C ASP A 453 -45.19 -11.67 12.34
N PHE A 454 -45.34 -12.71 11.51
CA PHE A 454 -46.59 -13.29 11.05
C PHE A 454 -46.62 -14.80 11.36
N LYS A 455 -47.82 -15.37 11.45
CA LYS A 455 -47.99 -16.81 11.69
C LYS A 455 -47.85 -17.56 10.37
N ALA A 456 -46.84 -18.41 10.25
CA ALA A 456 -46.62 -19.29 9.10
C ALA A 456 -47.03 -20.72 9.43
N THR A 457 -47.45 -21.52 8.44
CA THR A 457 -47.47 -22.98 8.59
C THR A 457 -46.04 -23.54 8.55
N ASN A 458 -45.83 -24.80 8.93
CA ASN A 458 -44.48 -25.42 8.83
C ASN A 458 -43.95 -25.34 7.39
N ASN A 459 -44.74 -25.74 6.40
CA ASN A 459 -44.31 -25.68 4.99
C ASN A 459 -44.03 -24.25 4.52
N GLN A 460 -44.81 -23.26 4.99
CA GLN A 460 -44.54 -21.85 4.69
C GLN A 460 -43.24 -21.37 5.34
N ALA A 461 -42.96 -21.79 6.59
CA ALA A 461 -41.73 -21.43 7.27
C ALA A 461 -40.49 -22.00 6.56
N GLU A 462 -40.59 -23.22 6.05
CA GLU A 462 -39.54 -23.88 5.26
C GLU A 462 -39.27 -23.15 3.94
N TYR A 463 -40.33 -22.75 3.23
CA TYR A 463 -40.19 -21.92 2.03
C TYR A 463 -39.58 -20.56 2.33
N GLU A 464 -39.98 -19.90 3.41
CA GLU A 464 -39.39 -18.63 3.82
C GLU A 464 -37.90 -18.77 4.18
N ALA A 465 -37.52 -19.86 4.85
CA ALA A 465 -36.12 -20.17 5.14
C ALA A 465 -35.31 -20.32 3.85
N LEU A 466 -35.83 -21.07 2.87
CA LEU A 466 -35.20 -21.23 1.56
C LEU A 466 -35.08 -19.90 0.81
N LEU A 467 -36.16 -19.13 0.73
CA LEU A 467 -36.17 -17.85 0.01
C LEU A 467 -35.22 -16.83 0.64
N ALA A 468 -35.19 -16.76 1.97
CA ALA A 468 -34.25 -15.90 2.69
C ALA A 468 -32.80 -16.34 2.45
N GLY A 469 -32.50 -17.64 2.54
CA GLY A 469 -31.18 -18.19 2.27
C GLY A 469 -30.68 -17.86 0.86
N LEU A 470 -31.52 -18.07 -0.16
CA LEU A 470 -31.19 -17.76 -1.56
C LEU A 470 -30.93 -16.25 -1.75
N ARG A 471 -31.74 -15.38 -1.16
CA ARG A 471 -31.55 -13.91 -1.22
C ARG A 471 -30.22 -13.50 -0.61
N VAL A 472 -29.83 -14.09 0.52
CA VAL A 472 -28.55 -13.82 1.17
C VAL A 472 -27.40 -14.30 0.30
N CYS A 473 -27.46 -15.52 -0.27
CA CYS A 473 -26.43 -16.02 -1.19
C CYS A 473 -26.26 -15.14 -2.44
N ILE A 474 -27.36 -14.65 -3.02
CA ILE A 474 -27.32 -13.70 -4.15
C ILE A 474 -26.65 -12.38 -3.72
N ALA A 475 -27.00 -11.85 -2.55
CA ALA A 475 -26.41 -10.61 -2.03
C ALA A 475 -24.90 -10.76 -1.73
N LEU A 476 -24.46 -11.97 -1.36
CA LEU A 476 -23.05 -12.33 -1.17
C LEU A 476 -22.30 -12.59 -2.48
N GLY A 477 -23.01 -12.67 -3.61
CA GLY A 477 -22.40 -12.86 -4.94
C GLY A 477 -22.03 -14.30 -5.26
N ALA A 478 -22.74 -15.29 -4.70
CA ALA A 478 -22.51 -16.70 -5.02
C ALA A 478 -22.93 -17.02 -6.47
N ASP A 479 -22.00 -17.61 -7.24
CA ASP A 479 -22.21 -18.01 -8.64
C ASP A 479 -22.73 -19.46 -8.78
N GLU A 480 -22.24 -20.38 -7.94
CA GLU A 480 -22.62 -21.80 -7.91
C GLU A 480 -23.02 -22.21 -6.49
N LEU A 481 -24.20 -22.80 -6.32
CA LEU A 481 -24.80 -23.02 -4.99
C LEU A 481 -25.31 -24.46 -4.79
N GLU A 482 -24.91 -25.08 -3.68
CA GLU A 482 -25.51 -26.31 -3.20
C GLU A 482 -26.40 -26.04 -1.98
N VAL A 483 -27.67 -26.45 -2.06
CA VAL A 483 -28.71 -26.18 -1.07
C VAL A 483 -29.12 -27.49 -0.40
N TYR A 484 -29.15 -27.49 0.92
CA TYR A 484 -29.56 -28.59 1.77
C TYR A 484 -30.76 -28.17 2.63
N SER A 485 -31.79 -29.01 2.61
CA SER A 485 -32.98 -28.88 3.46
C SER A 485 -33.46 -30.26 3.85
N ASP A 486 -33.99 -30.41 5.05
CA ASP A 486 -34.65 -31.64 5.53
C ASP A 486 -36.14 -31.69 5.16
N SER A 487 -36.70 -30.62 4.60
CA SER A 487 -38.09 -30.58 4.13
C SER A 487 -38.27 -31.30 2.79
N GLN A 488 -38.84 -32.52 2.85
CA GLN A 488 -39.20 -33.28 1.65
C GLN A 488 -40.09 -32.49 0.69
N VAL A 489 -41.10 -31.80 1.23
CA VAL A 489 -42.09 -31.09 0.43
C VAL A 489 -41.42 -29.98 -0.38
N VAL A 490 -40.59 -29.14 0.24
CA VAL A 490 -39.93 -28.01 -0.44
C VAL A 490 -38.95 -28.50 -1.50
N VAL A 491 -38.10 -29.49 -1.17
CA VAL A 491 -37.10 -30.00 -2.12
C VAL A 491 -37.76 -30.64 -3.33
N HIS A 492 -38.73 -31.52 -3.14
CA HIS A 492 -39.39 -32.25 -4.23
C HIS A 492 -40.31 -31.34 -5.07
N GLN A 493 -40.91 -30.29 -4.48
CA GLN A 493 -41.66 -29.28 -5.24
C GLN A 493 -40.72 -28.42 -6.11
N VAL A 494 -39.53 -28.06 -5.60
CA VAL A 494 -38.53 -27.31 -6.38
C VAL A 494 -37.94 -28.15 -7.52
N LEU A 495 -37.76 -29.45 -7.31
CA LEU A 495 -37.30 -30.41 -8.31
C LEU A 495 -38.38 -30.84 -9.32
N ASP A 496 -39.60 -30.28 -9.24
CA ASP A 496 -40.75 -30.64 -10.08
C ASP A 496 -41.24 -32.10 -9.93
N GLU A 497 -40.85 -32.77 -8.84
CA GLU A 497 -41.30 -34.12 -8.52
C GLU A 497 -42.67 -34.12 -7.83
N TYR A 498 -42.96 -33.08 -7.03
CA TYR A 498 -44.25 -32.87 -6.35
C TYR A 498 -44.99 -31.65 -6.90
N GLN A 499 -46.32 -31.75 -7.02
CA GLN A 499 -47.16 -30.62 -7.43
C GLN A 499 -47.61 -29.77 -6.23
N ALA A 500 -47.36 -28.46 -6.29
CA ALA A 500 -47.96 -27.49 -5.36
C ALA A 500 -49.43 -27.23 -5.77
N ARG A 501 -50.39 -27.61 -4.91
CA ARG A 501 -51.83 -27.50 -5.21
C ARG A 501 -52.48 -26.20 -4.73
N GLU A 502 -51.93 -25.60 -3.68
CA GLU A 502 -52.49 -24.41 -3.05
C GLU A 502 -51.91 -23.14 -3.67
N GLU A 503 -52.76 -22.15 -3.98
CA GLU A 503 -52.40 -20.92 -4.70
C GLU A 503 -51.22 -20.17 -4.04
N HIS A 504 -51.18 -20.11 -2.72
CA HIS A 504 -50.09 -19.47 -1.99
C HIS A 504 -48.78 -20.28 -2.02
N MET A 505 -48.85 -21.62 -2.11
CA MET A 505 -47.67 -22.48 -2.24
C MET A 505 -47.09 -22.43 -3.65
N ILE A 506 -47.95 -22.26 -4.67
CA ILE A 506 -47.53 -21.97 -6.05
C ILE A 506 -46.74 -20.66 -6.09
N ALA A 507 -47.22 -19.62 -5.41
CA ALA A 507 -46.50 -18.34 -5.34
C ALA A 507 -45.11 -18.48 -4.70
N TYR A 508 -44.96 -19.28 -3.63
CA TYR A 508 -43.65 -19.56 -3.04
C TYR A 508 -42.71 -20.31 -4.01
N LEU A 509 -43.23 -21.33 -4.69
CA LEU A 509 -42.47 -22.12 -5.66
C LEU A 509 -41.97 -21.26 -6.83
N ASP A 510 -42.82 -20.38 -7.36
CA ASP A 510 -42.46 -19.47 -8.46
C ASP A 510 -41.33 -18.51 -8.06
N ILE A 511 -41.39 -17.93 -6.86
CA ILE A 511 -40.32 -17.06 -6.35
C ILE A 511 -39.03 -17.87 -6.15
N ALA A 512 -39.10 -19.07 -5.58
CA ALA A 512 -37.93 -19.92 -5.36
C ALA A 512 -37.24 -20.26 -6.68
N LYS A 513 -38.00 -20.69 -7.71
CA LYS A 513 -37.46 -20.96 -9.05
C LYS A 513 -36.89 -19.71 -9.71
N LYS A 514 -37.52 -18.54 -9.55
CA LYS A 514 -37.02 -17.27 -10.07
C LYS A 514 -35.68 -16.87 -9.45
N LEU A 515 -35.48 -17.15 -8.16
CA LEU A 515 -34.20 -16.90 -7.47
C LEU A 515 -33.14 -17.93 -7.87
N LEU A 516 -33.48 -19.22 -7.95
CA LEU A 516 -32.53 -20.28 -8.35
C LEU A 516 -31.99 -20.07 -9.77
N LYS A 517 -32.80 -19.55 -10.70
CA LYS A 517 -32.36 -19.19 -12.06
C LYS A 517 -31.28 -18.08 -12.12
N LYS A 518 -30.99 -17.39 -11.01
CA LYS A 518 -29.93 -16.36 -10.96
C LYS A 518 -28.54 -16.94 -10.74
N PHE A 519 -28.42 -18.21 -10.35
CA PHE A 519 -27.14 -18.91 -10.19
C PHE A 519 -26.73 -19.57 -11.51
N LYS A 520 -25.42 -19.64 -11.78
CA LYS A 520 -24.87 -20.30 -12.98
C LYS A 520 -25.07 -21.81 -12.94
N ALA A 521 -24.91 -22.39 -11.74
CA ALA A 521 -25.22 -23.78 -11.46
C ALA A 521 -25.79 -23.89 -10.04
N TYR A 522 -26.79 -24.75 -9.84
CA TYR A 522 -27.29 -25.05 -8.51
C TYR A 522 -27.64 -26.52 -8.36
N ARG A 523 -27.52 -27.03 -7.13
CA ARG A 523 -28.05 -28.33 -6.72
C ARG A 523 -28.84 -28.14 -5.44
N ILE A 524 -30.06 -28.67 -5.39
CA ILE A 524 -30.83 -28.77 -4.15
C ILE A 524 -30.98 -30.25 -3.80
N SER A 525 -30.71 -30.59 -2.55
CA SER A 525 -30.74 -31.96 -2.05
C SER A 525 -31.45 -32.05 -0.72
N GLN A 526 -32.25 -33.10 -0.57
CA GLN A 526 -32.83 -33.45 0.72
C GLN A 526 -31.76 -34.12 1.59
N ILE A 527 -31.64 -33.70 2.84
CA ILE A 527 -30.76 -34.35 3.82
C ILE A 527 -31.56 -34.88 5.03
N PRO A 528 -31.07 -35.91 5.73
CA PRO A 528 -31.63 -36.32 7.02
C PRO A 528 -31.58 -35.17 8.03
N ARG A 529 -32.52 -35.14 8.96
CA ARG A 529 -32.63 -34.06 9.96
C ARG A 529 -31.40 -34.00 10.87
N GLU A 530 -30.77 -35.14 11.13
CA GLU A 530 -29.53 -35.29 11.90
C GLU A 530 -28.35 -34.58 11.23
N GLU A 531 -28.40 -34.38 9.91
CA GLU A 531 -27.38 -33.65 9.15
C GLU A 531 -27.69 -32.14 9.06
N ASN A 532 -28.88 -31.70 9.47
CA ASN A 532 -29.34 -30.30 9.46
C ASN A 532 -29.46 -29.66 10.85
N GLU A 533 -28.86 -30.27 11.89
CA GLU A 533 -29.02 -29.87 13.30
C GLU A 533 -28.79 -28.38 13.57
N LYS A 534 -27.82 -27.77 12.87
CA LYS A 534 -27.49 -26.35 13.06
C LYS A 534 -28.58 -25.41 12.57
N ALA A 535 -29.15 -25.68 11.40
CA ALA A 535 -30.24 -24.86 10.87
C ALA A 535 -31.51 -25.06 11.72
N ASP A 536 -31.79 -26.30 12.14
CA ASP A 536 -32.91 -26.63 13.03
C ASP A 536 -32.80 -25.97 14.42
N ALA A 537 -31.60 -25.87 14.99
CA ALA A 537 -31.39 -25.14 16.23
C ALA A 537 -31.66 -23.63 16.07
N LEU A 538 -31.25 -23.04 14.95
CA LEU A 538 -31.45 -21.60 14.67
C LEU A 538 -32.92 -21.26 14.39
N SER A 539 -33.64 -22.12 13.67
CA SER A 539 -35.08 -21.92 13.36
C SER A 539 -35.93 -22.01 14.64
N LYS A 540 -35.63 -22.97 15.53
CA LYS A 540 -36.28 -23.12 16.84
C LYS A 540 -35.96 -21.97 17.78
N LEU A 541 -34.73 -21.47 17.76
CA LEU A 541 -34.33 -20.30 18.55
C LEU A 541 -35.12 -19.05 18.12
N ALA A 542 -35.32 -18.87 16.81
CA ALA A 542 -36.10 -17.76 16.26
C ALA A 542 -37.60 -17.86 16.60
N SER A 543 -38.18 -19.07 16.54
CA SER A 543 -39.60 -19.28 16.83
C SER A 543 -39.93 -19.20 18.33
N ALA A 544 -39.00 -19.60 19.21
CA ALA A 544 -39.24 -19.69 20.67
C ALA A 544 -39.21 -18.35 21.43
N THR A 545 -38.52 -17.30 20.95
CA THR A 545 -38.14 -16.19 21.85
C THR A 545 -38.69 -14.81 21.47
N THR A 546 -39.45 -14.18 22.38
CA THR A 546 -40.06 -12.84 22.24
C THR A 546 -39.10 -11.67 22.49
N SER A 547 -37.91 -11.89 23.04
CA SER A 547 -36.93 -10.83 23.29
C SER A 547 -35.50 -11.38 23.47
N ILE A 548 -34.69 -11.37 22.40
CA ILE A 548 -33.26 -11.64 22.50
C ILE A 548 -32.48 -10.40 22.03
N ARG A 549 -31.85 -9.71 22.98
CA ARG A 549 -30.69 -8.85 22.76
C ARG A 549 -29.43 -9.63 23.12
N SER A 550 -29.11 -10.71 22.40
CA SER A 550 -27.81 -11.37 22.53
C SER A 550 -26.86 -10.83 21.46
N LYS A 551 -25.67 -10.40 21.88
CA LYS A 551 -24.67 -9.72 21.04
C LYS A 551 -23.96 -10.65 20.02
N ALA A 552 -24.33 -11.93 19.93
CA ALA A 552 -23.53 -12.95 19.25
C ALA A 552 -24.14 -13.52 17.95
N ILE A 553 -25.47 -13.56 17.79
CA ILE A 553 -26.12 -14.07 16.57
C ILE A 553 -27.13 -13.02 16.09
N PRO A 554 -26.99 -12.47 14.87
CA PRO A 554 -27.92 -11.47 14.36
C PRO A 554 -29.29 -12.12 14.08
N VAL A 555 -30.31 -11.73 14.85
CA VAL A 555 -31.71 -12.11 14.61
C VAL A 555 -32.36 -11.06 13.72
N ALA A 556 -32.74 -11.44 12.49
CA ALA A 556 -33.46 -10.55 11.58
C ALA A 556 -34.97 -10.77 11.70
N HIS A 557 -35.77 -9.72 11.54
CA HIS A 557 -37.24 -9.78 11.59
C HIS A 557 -37.84 -9.65 10.19
N LEU A 558 -38.73 -10.58 9.85
CA LEU A 558 -39.52 -10.53 8.62
C LEU A 558 -40.97 -10.16 8.99
N THR A 559 -41.40 -8.96 8.57
CA THR A 559 -42.68 -8.38 8.97
C THR A 559 -43.87 -8.84 8.14
N LYS A 560 -43.64 -9.34 6.92
CA LYS A 560 -44.66 -9.83 5.99
C LYS A 560 -44.16 -11.06 5.21
N PRO A 561 -45.05 -11.97 4.78
CA PRO A 561 -44.68 -13.09 3.91
C PRO A 561 -44.08 -12.62 2.58
N SER A 562 -43.13 -13.39 2.04
CA SER A 562 -42.47 -13.14 0.75
C SER A 562 -43.42 -13.20 -0.45
N THR A 563 -44.64 -13.71 -0.27
CA THR A 563 -45.72 -13.77 -1.27
C THR A 563 -46.71 -12.62 -1.19
N ALA A 564 -46.62 -11.73 -0.20
CA ALA A 564 -47.44 -10.51 -0.15
C ALA A 564 -47.06 -9.59 -1.33
N GLU A 565 -48.06 -8.96 -1.96
CA GLU A 565 -47.85 -8.12 -3.15
C GLU A 565 -46.67 -7.17 -2.96
N PRO A 566 -45.74 -7.11 -3.93
CA PRO A 566 -44.70 -6.12 -3.88
C PRO A 566 -45.39 -4.76 -4.05
N GLU A 567 -45.47 -3.99 -2.97
CA GLU A 567 -45.46 -2.54 -3.16
C GLU A 567 -44.20 -2.27 -3.98
N GLU A 568 -44.40 -1.89 -5.24
CA GLU A 568 -43.37 -1.26 -6.04
C GLU A 568 -42.89 -0.05 -5.25
N ILE A 569 -41.84 -0.26 -4.45
CA ILE A 569 -40.93 0.81 -4.13
C ILE A 569 -40.27 1.10 -5.47
N ILE A 570 -40.91 2.00 -6.22
CA ILE A 570 -40.25 2.85 -7.19
C ILE A 570 -39.18 3.57 -6.37
N ILE A 571 -38.01 2.94 -6.24
CA ILE A 571 -36.79 3.69 -6.03
C ILE A 571 -36.68 4.45 -7.34
N ALA A 572 -37.20 5.67 -7.35
CA ALA A 572 -36.79 6.63 -8.33
C ALA A 572 -35.26 6.69 -8.21
N GLU A 573 -34.57 5.95 -9.07
CA GLU A 573 -33.18 6.23 -9.38
C GLU A 573 -33.19 7.66 -9.90
N ILE A 574 -32.98 8.63 -8.99
CA ILE A 574 -32.52 9.94 -9.36
C ILE A 574 -31.12 9.66 -9.91
N ARG A 575 -31.03 9.31 -11.19
CA ARG A 575 -29.77 9.29 -11.91
C ARG A 575 -29.29 10.74 -11.85
N PRO A 576 -28.14 11.01 -11.21
CA PRO A 576 -27.63 12.36 -11.14
C PRO A 576 -27.48 12.89 -12.56
N SER A 577 -27.93 14.12 -12.80
CA SER A 577 -27.81 14.73 -14.13
C SER A 577 -26.33 14.84 -14.52
N PRO A 578 -25.99 14.95 -15.82
CA PRO A 578 -24.60 15.17 -16.25
C PRO A 578 -23.93 16.41 -15.60
N GLY A 579 -24.71 17.32 -15.02
CA GLY A 579 -24.23 18.49 -14.27
C GLY A 579 -23.96 18.26 -12.78
N ASP A 580 -24.28 17.10 -12.21
CA ASP A 580 -23.98 16.78 -10.81
C ASP A 580 -22.53 16.31 -10.66
N TRP A 581 -21.83 16.84 -9.65
CA TRP A 581 -20.46 16.48 -9.32
C TRP A 581 -20.30 14.97 -8.99
N THR A 582 -21.39 14.28 -8.59
CA THR A 582 -21.37 12.85 -8.31
C THR A 582 -21.42 11.95 -9.56
N TYR A 583 -21.85 12.48 -10.72
CA TYR A 583 -22.14 11.71 -11.93
C TYR A 583 -20.93 10.90 -12.42
N GLN A 584 -19.80 11.57 -12.67
CA GLN A 584 -18.60 10.93 -13.21
C GLN A 584 -17.98 9.91 -12.22
N LEU A 585 -18.11 10.16 -10.91
CA LEU A 585 -17.64 9.23 -9.88
C LEU A 585 -18.49 7.97 -9.83
N ARG A 586 -19.81 8.09 -9.92
CA ARG A 586 -20.72 6.94 -9.96
C ARG A 586 -20.53 6.12 -11.24
N LYS A 587 -20.49 6.77 -12.40
CA LYS A 587 -20.26 6.10 -13.69
C LYS A 587 -18.98 5.26 -13.69
N TYR A 588 -17.91 5.78 -13.10
CA TYR A 588 -16.66 5.01 -12.98
C TYR A 588 -16.73 3.89 -11.93
N LEU A 589 -17.41 4.10 -10.80
CA LEU A 589 -17.51 3.11 -9.73
C LEU A 589 -18.53 1.98 -10.02
N GLU A 590 -19.62 2.28 -10.72
CA GLU A 590 -20.70 1.34 -11.07
C GLU A 590 -20.42 0.66 -12.42
N GLU A 591 -20.06 1.42 -13.45
CA GLU A 591 -19.97 0.95 -14.85
C GLU A 591 -18.53 0.84 -15.37
N ASN A 592 -17.53 1.29 -14.60
CA ASN A 592 -16.12 1.33 -15.02
C ASN A 592 -15.86 2.21 -16.27
N ILE A 593 -16.74 3.17 -16.55
CA ILE A 593 -16.61 4.10 -17.68
C ILE A 593 -15.92 5.39 -17.22
N LEU A 594 -14.93 5.84 -17.98
CA LEU A 594 -14.19 7.07 -17.73
C LEU A 594 -14.52 8.14 -18.79
N PRO A 595 -14.33 9.43 -18.47
CA PRO A 595 -14.35 10.51 -19.47
C PRO A 595 -13.33 10.26 -20.60
N GLU A 596 -13.63 10.78 -21.80
CA GLU A 596 -12.72 10.72 -22.94
C GLU A 596 -11.44 11.55 -22.72
N ASP A 597 -11.54 12.66 -21.99
CA ASP A 597 -10.38 13.45 -21.61
C ASP A 597 -9.48 12.68 -20.64
N ALA A 598 -8.24 12.45 -21.06
CA ALA A 598 -7.23 11.74 -20.28
C ALA A 598 -6.92 12.41 -18.94
N VAL A 599 -6.98 13.75 -18.86
CA VAL A 599 -6.70 14.48 -17.62
C VAL A 599 -7.84 14.31 -16.61
N GLU A 600 -9.07 14.50 -17.05
CA GLU A 600 -10.24 14.30 -16.19
C GLU A 600 -10.42 12.82 -15.82
N ALA A 601 -10.16 11.88 -16.72
CA ALA A 601 -10.13 10.44 -16.41
C ALA A 601 -9.14 10.11 -15.29
N LYS A 602 -7.91 10.66 -15.36
CA LYS A 602 -6.90 10.50 -14.32
C LYS A 602 -7.36 11.11 -12.99
N ARG A 603 -8.01 12.29 -13.03
CA ARG A 603 -8.56 12.96 -11.84
C ARG A 603 -9.67 12.13 -11.19
N ILE A 604 -10.60 11.58 -11.97
CA ILE A 604 -11.70 10.75 -11.47
C ILE A 604 -11.16 9.46 -10.85
N ARG A 605 -10.18 8.80 -11.47
CA ARG A 605 -9.51 7.62 -10.87
C ARG A 605 -8.94 7.96 -9.50
N TYR A 606 -8.11 9.01 -9.41
CA TYR A 606 -7.49 9.44 -8.14
C TYR A 606 -8.55 9.75 -7.07
N ARG A 607 -9.61 10.49 -7.43
CA ARG A 607 -10.67 10.86 -6.49
C ARG A 607 -11.44 9.63 -6.01
N SER A 608 -11.80 8.72 -6.91
CA SER A 608 -12.67 7.56 -6.68
C SER A 608 -12.21 6.63 -5.54
N ALA A 609 -10.91 6.54 -5.27
CA ALA A 609 -10.39 5.71 -4.18
C ALA A 609 -10.92 6.13 -2.79
N ARG A 610 -11.25 7.41 -2.64
CA ARG A 610 -11.85 7.96 -1.42
C ARG A 610 -13.37 7.78 -1.39
N TYR A 611 -13.97 7.19 -2.41
CA TYR A 611 -15.40 6.99 -2.51
C TYR A 611 -15.74 5.49 -2.57
N THR A 612 -16.95 5.17 -2.17
CA THR A 612 -17.50 3.82 -2.24
C THR A 612 -19.00 3.91 -2.41
N ILE A 613 -19.60 2.89 -3.03
CA ILE A 613 -21.04 2.81 -3.18
C ILE A 613 -21.56 1.76 -2.21
N LEU A 614 -22.52 2.17 -1.39
CA LEU A 614 -23.18 1.31 -0.41
C LEU A 614 -24.67 1.46 -0.59
N ARG A 615 -25.36 0.34 -0.88
CA ARG A 615 -26.80 0.29 -1.10
C ARG A 615 -27.30 1.32 -2.14
N GLY A 616 -26.54 1.52 -3.22
CA GLY A 616 -26.89 2.46 -4.30
C GLY A 616 -26.66 3.94 -3.98
N GLU A 617 -26.06 4.28 -2.84
CA GLU A 617 -25.67 5.65 -2.49
C GLU A 617 -24.14 5.81 -2.47
N LEU A 618 -23.67 6.99 -2.89
CA LEU A 618 -22.24 7.34 -2.91
C LEU A 618 -21.79 7.84 -1.53
N TYR A 619 -20.76 7.22 -0.97
CA TYR A 619 -20.13 7.61 0.28
C TYR A 619 -18.68 8.04 0.06
N ARG A 620 -18.24 9.03 0.82
CA ARG A 620 -16.83 9.46 0.91
C ARG A 620 -16.23 8.95 2.21
N ARG A 621 -15.01 8.41 2.11
CA ARG A 621 -14.17 8.01 3.24
C ARG A 621 -13.50 9.26 3.83
N GLY A 622 -13.96 9.68 5.00
CA GLY A 622 -13.31 10.72 5.79
C GLY A 622 -12.05 10.21 6.49
N PHE A 623 -11.18 11.13 6.93
CA PHE A 623 -9.97 10.80 7.69
C PHE A 623 -10.29 10.06 9.02
N SER A 624 -11.47 10.33 9.59
CA SER A 624 -11.98 9.69 10.82
C SER A 624 -12.55 8.28 10.61
N LYS A 625 -12.42 7.70 9.40
CA LYS A 625 -13.03 6.41 8.99
C LYS A 625 -14.57 6.37 8.99
N VAL A 626 -15.25 7.45 9.41
CA VAL A 626 -16.71 7.57 9.26
C VAL A 626 -17.03 7.80 7.79
N LEU A 627 -17.93 6.98 7.25
CA LEU A 627 -18.44 7.13 5.89
C LEU A 627 -19.38 8.32 5.83
N GLN A 628 -19.08 9.26 4.94
CA GLN A 628 -19.85 10.48 4.74
C GLN A 628 -20.71 10.33 3.48
N ARG A 629 -22.03 10.33 3.61
CA ARG A 629 -22.95 10.28 2.48
C ARG A 629 -22.75 11.52 1.60
N CYS A 630 -22.52 11.29 0.32
CA CYS A 630 -22.36 12.35 -0.67
C CYS A 630 -23.74 12.89 -1.04
N ILE A 631 -23.91 14.21 -0.89
CA ILE A 631 -25.17 14.89 -1.17
C ILE A 631 -25.00 15.76 -2.42
N SER A 632 -26.06 15.85 -3.22
CA SER A 632 -26.14 16.74 -4.37
C SER A 632 -27.50 17.44 -4.44
N GLY A 633 -27.53 18.57 -5.15
CA GLY A 633 -28.73 19.36 -5.39
C GLY A 633 -29.33 20.03 -4.15
N GLU A 634 -30.65 20.20 -4.16
CA GLU A 634 -31.43 20.96 -3.16
C GLU A 634 -31.33 20.41 -1.73
N LYS A 635 -31.01 19.12 -1.57
CA LYS A 635 -30.81 18.46 -0.27
C LYS A 635 -29.68 19.09 0.56
N THR A 636 -28.71 19.75 -0.07
CA THR A 636 -27.62 20.47 0.62
C THR A 636 -28.16 21.61 1.49
N GLY A 637 -29.09 22.41 0.95
CA GLY A 637 -29.74 23.53 1.65
C GLY A 637 -30.61 23.07 2.83
N GLU A 638 -31.32 21.96 2.67
CA GLU A 638 -32.13 21.36 3.75
C GLU A 638 -31.25 20.90 4.93
N ILE A 639 -30.13 20.24 4.64
CA ILE A 639 -29.17 19.78 5.66
C ILE A 639 -28.53 20.97 6.38
N LEU A 640 -28.11 21.99 5.64
CA LEU A 640 -27.57 23.24 6.21
C LEU A 640 -28.58 23.87 7.17
N ARG A 641 -29.83 24.06 6.73
CA ARG A 641 -30.90 24.65 7.55
C ARG A 641 -31.23 23.79 8.77
N SER A 642 -31.36 22.48 8.60
CA SER A 642 -31.68 21.56 9.69
C SER A 642 -30.60 21.56 10.80
N ILE A 643 -29.33 21.60 10.44
CA ILE A 643 -28.22 21.55 11.42
C ILE A 643 -27.92 22.91 12.04
N HIS A 644 -28.12 23.99 11.28
CA HIS A 644 -27.86 25.36 11.71
C HIS A 644 -29.01 25.93 12.57
N SER A 645 -30.25 25.79 12.10
CA SER A 645 -31.46 26.41 12.68
C SER A 645 -32.57 25.41 13.06
N GLY A 646 -32.31 24.10 13.01
CA GLY A 646 -33.28 23.10 13.46
C GLY A 646 -33.43 23.04 14.98
N VAL A 647 -34.16 22.04 15.47
CA VAL A 647 -34.50 21.85 16.90
C VAL A 647 -33.26 21.79 17.81
N CYS A 648 -32.11 21.33 17.29
CA CYS A 648 -30.82 21.30 17.96
C CYS A 648 -29.77 22.22 17.28
N GLY A 649 -30.24 23.22 16.52
CA GLY A 649 -29.44 24.25 15.88
C GLY A 649 -28.90 25.24 16.88
N ASN A 650 -27.65 25.68 16.69
CA ASN A 650 -26.98 26.61 17.60
C ASN A 650 -26.39 27.83 16.88
N HIS A 651 -26.87 28.14 15.68
CA HIS A 651 -26.47 29.31 14.91
C HIS A 651 -24.93 29.48 14.81
N THR A 652 -24.23 28.37 14.61
CA THR A 652 -22.77 28.35 14.56
C THR A 652 -22.25 28.99 13.27
N GLY A 653 -21.10 29.69 13.38
CA GLY A 653 -20.42 30.26 12.23
C GLY A 653 -20.07 29.20 11.17
N GLY A 654 -19.93 29.63 9.92
CA GLY A 654 -19.88 28.72 8.76
C GLY A 654 -18.84 27.61 8.84
N LYS A 655 -17.63 27.92 9.33
CA LYS A 655 -16.58 26.90 9.55
C LYS A 655 -16.99 25.83 10.56
N SER A 656 -17.65 26.21 11.65
CA SER A 656 -18.12 25.27 12.68
C SER A 656 -19.30 24.45 12.20
N LEU A 657 -20.22 25.07 11.43
CA LEU A 657 -21.34 24.39 10.78
C LEU A 657 -20.86 23.30 9.82
N ALA A 658 -19.89 23.60 8.95
CA ALA A 658 -19.31 22.64 8.02
C ALA A 658 -18.70 21.42 8.74
N HIS A 659 -17.95 21.63 9.83
CA HIS A 659 -17.40 20.52 10.61
C HIS A 659 -18.49 19.68 11.31
N LYS A 660 -19.58 20.31 11.77
CA LYS A 660 -20.72 19.59 12.37
C LYS A 660 -21.38 18.68 11.33
N ILE A 661 -21.57 19.16 10.10
CA ILE A 661 -22.11 18.40 8.97
C ILE A 661 -21.22 17.19 8.62
N LEU A 662 -19.89 17.39 8.56
CA LEU A 662 -18.93 16.30 8.34
C LEU A 662 -18.97 15.22 9.42
N ARG A 663 -19.19 15.61 10.69
CA ARG A 663 -19.30 14.69 11.83
C ARG A 663 -20.62 13.92 11.83
N GLN A 664 -21.69 14.53 11.32
CA GLN A 664 -22.98 13.85 11.13
C GLN A 664 -23.00 12.93 9.91
N GLY A 665 -21.91 12.89 9.14
CA GLY A 665 -21.76 11.94 8.04
C GLY A 665 -22.30 12.44 6.71
N PHE A 666 -22.29 13.75 6.43
CA PHE A 666 -22.64 14.29 5.12
C PHE A 666 -21.46 15.02 4.47
N TYR A 667 -21.39 15.01 3.14
CA TYR A 667 -20.35 15.70 2.38
C TYR A 667 -20.78 16.15 0.98
N TRP A 668 -20.30 17.33 0.57
CA TRP A 668 -20.27 17.80 -0.82
C TRP A 668 -19.07 18.75 -1.03
N PRO A 669 -18.56 18.95 -2.26
CA PRO A 669 -17.31 19.69 -2.51
C PRO A 669 -17.31 21.14 -2.02
N THR A 670 -18.45 21.81 -2.11
CA THR A 670 -18.65 23.23 -1.78
C THR A 670 -19.14 23.45 -0.35
N LEU A 671 -19.19 22.41 0.49
CA LEU A 671 -19.72 22.43 1.86
C LEU A 671 -19.23 23.62 2.70
N PHE A 672 -17.93 23.90 2.71
CA PHE A 672 -17.38 24.98 3.52
C PHE A 672 -17.80 26.37 3.03
N ALA A 673 -17.84 26.56 1.70
CA ALA A 673 -18.25 27.83 1.10
C ALA A 673 -19.76 28.06 1.32
N GLU A 674 -20.57 27.04 1.08
CA GLU A 674 -22.02 27.12 1.27
C GLU A 674 -22.41 27.27 2.74
N ALA A 675 -21.72 26.59 3.67
CA ALA A 675 -21.96 26.78 5.09
C ALA A 675 -21.61 28.20 5.56
N GLN A 676 -20.58 28.81 4.98
CA GLN A 676 -20.20 30.20 5.22
C GLN A 676 -21.27 31.16 4.70
N GLN A 677 -21.65 31.02 3.42
CA GLN A 677 -22.68 31.84 2.79
C GLN A 677 -24.02 31.70 3.53
N PHE A 678 -24.38 30.49 3.97
CA PHE A 678 -25.59 30.25 4.73
C PHE A 678 -25.59 31.00 6.07
N ALA A 679 -24.49 30.92 6.83
CA ALA A 679 -24.34 31.65 8.09
C ALA A 679 -24.36 33.19 7.90
N GLU A 680 -23.78 33.68 6.80
CA GLU A 680 -23.82 35.10 6.41
C GLU A 680 -25.23 35.56 6.03
N SER A 681 -26.01 34.72 5.37
CA SER A 681 -27.40 35.00 5.01
C SER A 681 -28.39 34.82 6.17
N CYS A 682 -27.98 34.21 7.28
CA CYS A 682 -28.87 33.91 8.39
C CYS A 682 -29.15 35.16 9.22
N GLU A 683 -30.39 35.65 9.18
CA GLU A 683 -30.84 36.85 9.90
C GLU A 683 -30.53 36.78 11.41
N THR A 684 -30.75 35.63 12.06
CA THR A 684 -30.45 35.45 13.48
C THR A 684 -28.94 35.57 13.76
N CYS A 685 -28.10 34.99 12.91
CA CYS A 685 -26.64 35.12 13.05
C CYS A 685 -26.18 36.56 12.83
N GLN A 686 -26.77 37.27 11.87
CA GLN A 686 -26.42 38.67 11.61
C GLN A 686 -26.86 39.61 12.73
N LYS A 687 -28.01 39.33 13.37
CA LYS A 687 -28.49 40.11 14.53
C LYS A 687 -27.67 39.88 15.81
N VAL A 688 -27.07 38.69 15.97
CA VAL A 688 -26.31 38.28 17.17
C VAL A 688 -24.79 38.41 16.96
N ALA A 689 -24.34 38.70 15.73
CA ALA A 689 -22.92 38.89 15.43
C ALA A 689 -22.36 40.08 16.24
N ASN A 690 -21.30 39.82 17.01
CA ASN A 690 -20.63 40.86 17.79
C ASN A 690 -20.16 41.98 16.86
N ASP A 691 -20.50 43.23 17.22
CA ASP A 691 -20.04 44.42 16.54
C ASP A 691 -18.51 44.54 16.71
N ILE A 692 -17.75 44.14 15.67
CA ILE A 692 -16.28 44.06 15.66
C ILE A 692 -15.63 45.45 15.88
N ARG A 693 -16.42 46.52 15.88
CA ARG A 693 -15.98 47.91 16.08
C ARG A 693 -16.04 48.41 17.53
N ARG A 694 -16.35 47.57 18.52
CA ARG A 694 -16.12 47.99 19.91
C ARG A 694 -14.62 48.07 20.17
N PRO A 695 -14.08 49.22 20.62
CA PRO A 695 -12.68 49.30 21.02
C PRO A 695 -12.44 48.29 22.16
N PRO A 696 -11.31 47.58 22.18
CA PRO A 696 -10.98 46.69 23.28
C PRO A 696 -10.95 47.52 24.57
N GLU A 697 -11.81 47.20 25.52
CA GLU A 697 -11.64 47.72 26.88
C GLU A 697 -10.29 47.24 27.41
N LEU A 698 -9.55 48.16 28.04
CA LEU A 698 -8.23 47.86 28.60
C LEU A 698 -8.38 46.71 29.59
N LEU A 699 -7.78 45.56 29.29
CA LEU A 699 -7.70 44.43 30.21
C LEU A 699 -7.07 44.92 31.52
N ARG A 700 -7.87 44.95 32.60
CA ARG A 700 -7.34 45.16 33.95
C ARG A 700 -6.61 43.90 34.37
N SER A 701 -5.28 43.96 34.38
CA SER A 701 -4.45 42.92 34.99
C SER A 701 -4.75 42.88 36.48
N LEU A 702 -5.37 41.80 36.95
CA LEU A 702 -5.50 41.50 38.37
C LEU A 702 -4.22 40.79 38.82
N THR A 703 -3.35 41.49 39.57
CA THR A 703 -2.22 40.86 40.24
C THR A 703 -2.72 40.04 41.43
N SER A 704 -2.70 38.71 41.32
CA SER A 704 -2.95 37.80 42.44
C SER A 704 -1.69 37.67 43.29
N PRO A 705 -1.72 37.98 44.61
CA PRO A 705 -0.52 37.93 45.43
C PRO A 705 -0.05 36.48 45.75
N TRP A 706 -0.91 35.47 45.59
CA TRP A 706 -0.56 34.03 45.66
C TRP A 706 -1.60 33.15 44.94
N PRO A 707 -1.34 31.83 44.74
CA PRO A 707 -2.32 30.91 44.16
C PRO A 707 -3.61 30.83 45.01
N PHE A 708 -4.77 30.74 44.36
CA PHE A 708 -6.13 30.59 44.94
C PHE A 708 -6.76 31.79 45.66
N THR A 709 -6.18 32.99 45.62
CA THR A 709 -6.75 34.16 46.33
C THR A 709 -8.05 34.70 45.70
N MET A 710 -8.31 34.45 44.42
CA MET A 710 -9.57 34.78 43.75
C MET A 710 -9.96 33.72 42.73
N TRP A 711 -11.27 33.47 42.60
CA TRP A 711 -11.85 32.56 41.62
C TRP A 711 -12.85 33.37 40.79
N GLY A 712 -12.75 33.31 39.46
CA GLY A 712 -13.71 33.92 38.54
C GLY A 712 -14.61 32.85 37.93
N LEU A 713 -15.92 33.11 37.86
CA LEU A 713 -16.95 32.19 37.36
C LEU A 713 -17.67 32.87 36.20
N ASP A 714 -17.60 32.31 34.99
CA ASP A 714 -18.26 32.84 33.81
C ASP A 714 -19.57 32.08 33.53
N HIS A 715 -20.69 32.79 33.46
CA HIS A 715 -22.02 32.19 33.28
C HIS A 715 -22.40 32.14 31.79
N MET A 716 -22.21 30.98 31.16
CA MET A 716 -22.91 30.64 29.91
C MET A 716 -24.33 30.15 30.26
N GLY A 717 -25.35 30.72 29.62
CA GLY A 717 -26.77 30.61 29.99
C GLY A 717 -27.42 29.21 30.02
N PHE A 718 -28.70 29.21 30.39
CA PHE A 718 -29.57 28.11 30.84
C PHE A 718 -29.40 26.73 30.15
N LEU A 719 -29.05 25.72 30.95
CA LEU A 719 -29.20 24.28 30.65
C LEU A 719 -30.39 23.71 31.42
N VAL A 720 -31.36 23.13 30.72
CA VAL A 720 -32.48 22.40 31.32
C VAL A 720 -31.98 21.05 31.84
N LEU A 721 -32.08 20.88 33.15
CA LEU A 721 -31.72 19.70 33.92
C LEU A 721 -32.65 18.51 33.62
N PHE A 722 -32.08 17.37 33.23
CA PHE A 722 -32.66 16.06 33.54
C PHE A 722 -31.60 15.17 34.22
N ARG A 723 -31.84 14.99 35.53
CA ARG A 723 -31.39 13.96 36.48
C ARG A 723 -29.98 13.35 36.33
N LEU A 724 -29.18 13.74 37.34
CA LEU A 724 -28.09 13.04 38.02
C LEU A 724 -26.71 13.02 37.34
N CYS A 725 -25.79 13.65 38.06
CA CYS A 725 -24.32 13.68 37.96
C CYS A 725 -23.67 14.75 37.06
N PHE A 726 -23.08 15.76 37.73
CA PHE A 726 -22.26 16.85 37.20
C PHE A 726 -20.90 16.35 36.65
N PRO A 727 -20.37 16.97 35.59
CA PRO A 727 -18.93 17.09 35.39
C PRO A 727 -18.49 18.56 35.48
N PHE A 728 -17.63 18.88 36.45
CA PHE A 728 -16.92 20.16 36.53
C PHE A 728 -15.81 20.22 35.46
N SER A 729 -15.56 21.39 34.88
CA SER A 729 -14.30 21.70 34.18
C SER A 729 -13.52 22.69 35.05
N ALA A 730 -12.30 22.32 35.44
CA ALA A 730 -11.34 23.19 36.12
C ALA A 730 -10.19 23.50 35.15
N VAL A 731 -9.80 24.77 35.04
CA VAL A 731 -8.59 25.20 34.34
C VAL A 731 -7.63 25.74 35.41
N SER A 732 -6.44 25.15 35.55
CA SER A 732 -5.36 25.68 36.37
C SER A 732 -4.21 26.16 35.50
N ASN A 733 -3.70 27.36 35.79
CA ASN A 733 -2.44 27.88 35.26
C ASN A 733 -1.29 27.43 36.17
N SER A 734 -0.28 26.77 35.56
CA SER A 734 1.17 26.68 35.87
C SER A 734 1.64 26.76 37.33
N GLU A 735 2.54 25.95 37.87
CA GLU A 735 3.85 25.42 37.42
C GLU A 735 4.26 24.37 38.48
N TRP A 736 5.06 23.35 38.15
CA TRP A 736 6.08 22.67 39.00
C TRP A 736 6.37 21.24 38.51
N ASP A 737 7.67 20.99 38.35
CA ASP A 737 8.34 19.77 37.93
C ASP A 737 8.14 18.57 38.87
N SER A 738 8.26 17.37 38.28
CA SER A 738 8.62 16.08 38.92
C SER A 738 7.58 15.39 39.81
N PHE A 739 6.80 14.43 39.27
CA PHE A 739 6.35 13.27 40.06
C PHE A 739 6.22 11.97 39.25
N SER A 740 6.80 10.92 39.82
CA SER A 740 6.95 9.56 39.31
C SER A 740 5.64 8.74 39.42
N PHE A 741 5.36 7.93 38.40
CA PHE A 741 4.19 7.04 38.32
C PHE A 741 4.34 5.76 39.15
N ILE A 742 3.34 5.44 39.99
CA ILE A 742 3.01 4.07 40.43
C ILE A 742 1.49 3.84 40.29
N HIS A 743 1.14 2.99 39.33
CA HIS A 743 -0.07 2.17 39.11
C HIS A 743 -1.43 2.54 39.75
N GLY A 744 -2.45 2.76 38.91
CA GLY A 744 -3.84 2.40 39.22
C GLY A 744 -4.93 3.19 38.50
N ARG A 745 -5.56 2.57 37.48
CA ARG A 745 -6.89 2.87 36.88
C ARG A 745 -7.06 4.12 36.00
N THR A 746 -7.09 3.84 34.69
CA THR A 746 -7.85 4.44 33.58
C THR A 746 -8.63 5.74 33.83
N ALA A 747 -8.11 6.84 33.28
CA ALA A 747 -8.88 8.02 32.87
C ALA A 747 -8.47 8.41 31.44
N CYS A 748 -9.43 8.45 30.52
CA CYS A 748 -9.24 8.89 29.14
C CYS A 748 -9.12 10.42 29.09
N PHE A 749 -7.97 10.93 28.65
CA PHE A 749 -7.82 12.32 28.22
C PHE A 749 -7.71 12.38 26.69
N LEU A 750 -8.67 13.04 26.05
CA LEU A 750 -8.59 13.46 24.65
C LEU A 750 -7.79 14.78 24.60
N PHE A 751 -6.55 14.71 24.12
CA PHE A 751 -5.84 15.89 23.64
C PHE A 751 -6.23 16.13 22.17
N TYR A 752 -6.81 17.29 21.88
CA TYR A 752 -6.85 17.84 20.52
C TYR A 752 -5.50 18.52 20.24
N LEU A 753 -4.75 17.96 19.29
CA LEU A 753 -3.77 18.67 18.46
C LEU A 753 -4.17 18.47 17.01
#